data_AF-A0A6N7XRT4-F1
#
_entry.id   AF-A0A6N7XRT4-F1
#
_cell.length_a   1.000
_cell.length_b   1.000
_cell.length_c   1.000
_cell.angle_alpha   90.00
_cell.angle_beta   90.00
_cell.angle_gamma   90.00
#
_symmetry.space_group_name_H-M   'P 1'
#
loop_
_entity.id
_entity.type
_entity.pdbx_description
1 polymer ?
#
loop_
_entity_poly.entity_id
_entity_poly.type
_entity_poly.pdbx_seq_one_letter_code
_entity_poly.pdbx_strand_id
1 'polypeptide(L)'
;MSARNTTNPASAAGKHSLEPIMPRLTPGNRLYFYQLFSTRLGVGVQTPLPKVEELLDEEDVDPADVGCEDVQQLLSQMPEFIKLTVFKKGRAYVTVQRREDWDQVLARAGEERQKKAPATGAKAWKHKKSSKDPKPAKPRHRRERHGGSGTEKAAMQPDGDDERAAESVASATEPVETVVRDETKAVQASESGNRATEAVQASPQPKPNVAATQLEDAGQQEGPQPAAQADKARQQAEPSGDVAGETPKASEPRAKTDAASIADGSHEGADANSAPAEHAPAPKSATSDPEAAPADGEPAIKLTITYDPYRDMEEDLDAALREAEDGARREADEVARAEGARPLSPHTKTKPSGSNGAAHHDSTHARKAARHDAVVQSPADAEPATPAVAAPDIPSPVRLQADLPQDFASEVHCTDRLLQLLYRTLPIDADVMSVLDEDWRVARSTGSLGGTRSKVTFPLRYLQEDGSSHVMVTLRRSSKATAGKRWALAYVDGDDGTGDTHQAVGLEGLPKEDEGAWSDLAGSSLGMAPTTSPARELAQFAVIGSWDEFLGALATMAAPERWNYPGEGVGKASRYGVLREYLTVTFHRLLATDGVRIAADGSLAAFDTGLHTAFWQDIYACFAPHRGDIPWQFSGFCTAGSGELGARLVASLDPLPQPARYLERIGDVFPQPGRMVVLDTESLVMRQLGRLPRAFLQEQVGTSSVASEALGRVLSNPGDARAQTELSRAIKGDPGTYRRVGRALDDACDLALRRARASYRTVAPAFDPQTDSMRLLLPLCLVSDDKVDCALALAPQPTGNYQGTAILSLPRAYACSRVVGEEQPSWLQPQDVLA
;
A
#
# COMPACT_ATOMS: atom_id res chain seq x y z
N MET A 1 70.67 44.39 48.05
CA MET A 1 71.13 43.08 48.56
C MET A 1 69.98 42.09 48.43
N SER A 2 70.29 40.83 48.11
CA SER A 2 69.34 39.72 47.87
C SER A 2 68.37 39.93 46.70
N ALA A 3 68.23 38.92 45.84
CA ALA A 3 67.68 39.08 44.48
C ALA A 3 66.37 38.33 44.25
N ARG A 4 65.62 38.81 43.23
CA ARG A 4 64.37 38.23 42.71
C ARG A 4 64.68 37.25 41.58
N ASN A 5 63.73 36.38 41.25
CA ASN A 5 63.50 35.94 39.87
C ASN A 5 62.00 35.64 39.65
N THR A 6 61.51 35.67 38.41
CA THR A 6 60.06 35.86 38.13
C THR A 6 59.55 35.10 36.89
N THR A 7 58.28 34.66 36.93
CA THR A 7 57.33 34.36 35.80
C THR A 7 57.83 33.40 34.69
N ASN A 8 57.42 32.12 34.55
CA ASN A 8 56.07 31.52 34.40
C ASN A 8 55.24 32.13 33.23
N PRO A 9 54.33 31.41 32.52
CA PRO A 9 53.96 29.97 32.56
C PRO A 9 53.81 29.24 31.18
N ALA A 10 53.54 27.92 31.19
CA ALA A 10 52.35 27.28 30.57
C ALA A 10 52.56 25.83 30.01
N SER A 11 51.51 25.01 30.18
CA SER A 11 51.21 23.70 29.56
C SER A 11 52.21 22.54 29.71
N ALA A 12 51.76 21.45 30.35
CA ALA A 12 52.47 20.17 30.42
C ALA A 12 51.47 19.01 30.16
N ALA A 13 51.88 18.04 29.32
CA ALA A 13 51.03 16.93 28.91
C ALA A 13 51.15 15.70 29.83
N GLY A 14 50.01 15.04 30.12
CA GLY A 14 49.95 13.75 30.79
C GLY A 14 49.49 12.64 29.82
N LYS A 15 50.24 11.53 29.75
CA LYS A 15 49.92 10.38 28.89
C LYS A 15 49.12 9.33 29.65
N HIS A 16 48.25 8.64 28.93
CA HIS A 16 47.54 7.44 29.36
C HIS A 16 47.15 6.68 28.09
N SER A 17 47.42 5.38 28.02
CA SER A 17 47.36 4.60 26.78
C SER A 17 46.05 3.85 26.63
N LEU A 18 45.32 4.10 25.54
CA LEU A 18 44.29 3.18 25.04
C LEU A 18 44.99 1.96 24.41
N GLU A 19 44.66 0.76 24.87
CA GLU A 19 45.00 -0.46 24.15
C GLU A 19 44.13 -0.57 22.89
N PRO A 20 44.69 -0.89 21.71
CA PRO A 20 43.91 -1.01 20.49
C PRO A 20 42.97 -2.21 20.58
N ILE A 21 41.68 -1.99 20.30
CA ILE A 21 40.68 -3.06 20.23
C ILE A 21 41.05 -3.98 19.08
N MET A 22 41.58 -5.17 19.39
CA MET A 22 41.96 -6.14 18.35
C MET A 22 40.71 -6.64 17.61
N PRO A 23 40.62 -6.43 16.29
CA PRO A 23 39.44 -6.78 15.49
C PRO A 23 39.25 -8.30 15.41
N ARG A 24 37.99 -8.74 15.31
CA ARG A 24 37.60 -10.15 15.50
C ARG A 24 36.97 -10.78 14.25
N LEU A 25 37.57 -10.56 13.07
CA LEU A 25 37.21 -11.30 11.86
C LEU A 25 37.48 -12.81 12.02
N THR A 26 36.43 -13.57 12.33
CA THR A 26 36.50 -15.04 12.37
C THR A 26 36.75 -15.62 10.97
N PRO A 27 37.24 -16.87 10.85
CA PRO A 27 37.36 -17.54 9.56
C PRO A 27 36.02 -17.68 8.80
N GLY A 28 34.88 -17.68 9.50
CA GLY A 28 33.56 -17.68 8.86
C GLY A 28 33.17 -16.31 8.28
N ASN A 29 33.55 -15.22 8.96
CA ASN A 29 33.35 -13.85 8.47
C ASN A 29 34.21 -13.61 7.22
N ARG A 30 35.49 -14.01 7.26
CA ARG A 30 36.41 -13.88 6.12
C ARG A 30 35.90 -14.64 4.89
N LEU A 31 35.38 -15.86 5.08
CA LEU A 31 34.81 -16.65 3.98
C LEU A 31 33.50 -16.06 3.44
N TYR A 32 32.67 -15.43 4.30
CA TYR A 32 31.49 -14.68 3.86
C TYR A 32 31.86 -13.44 3.04
N PHE A 33 32.82 -12.62 3.49
CA PHE A 33 33.29 -11.45 2.73
C PHE A 33 33.93 -11.86 1.38
N TYR A 34 34.68 -12.96 1.33
CA TYR A 34 35.19 -13.50 0.06
C TYR A 34 34.04 -13.89 -0.87
N GLN A 35 33.03 -14.63 -0.39
CA GLN A 35 31.87 -15.00 -1.18
C GLN A 35 31.11 -13.76 -1.69
N LEU A 36 30.88 -12.77 -0.83
CA LEU A 36 30.17 -11.55 -1.17
C LEU A 36 30.89 -10.76 -2.27
N PHE A 37 32.15 -10.39 -2.04
CA PHE A 37 32.89 -9.55 -2.97
C PHE A 37 33.24 -10.27 -4.28
N SER A 38 33.57 -11.57 -4.25
CA SER A 38 33.82 -12.33 -5.49
C SER A 38 32.56 -12.49 -6.36
N THR A 39 31.37 -12.58 -5.75
CA THR A 39 30.10 -12.70 -6.47
C THR A 39 29.59 -11.34 -6.98
N ARG A 40 29.67 -10.28 -6.16
CA ARG A 40 29.05 -8.97 -6.44
C ARG A 40 29.98 -7.97 -7.15
N LEU A 41 31.28 -7.99 -6.86
CA LEU A 41 32.27 -7.10 -7.48
C LEU A 41 33.08 -7.77 -8.61
N GLY A 42 33.09 -9.11 -8.63
CA GLY A 42 33.90 -9.90 -9.56
C GLY A 42 35.36 -10.00 -9.13
N VAL A 43 36.05 -11.01 -9.66
CA VAL A 43 37.44 -11.31 -9.33
C VAL A 43 38.38 -10.72 -10.37
N GLY A 44 39.43 -10.02 -9.92
CA GLY A 44 40.38 -9.29 -10.77
C GLY A 44 39.94 -7.89 -11.21
N VAL A 45 38.71 -7.47 -10.88
CA VAL A 45 38.15 -6.15 -11.20
C VAL A 45 38.61 -5.10 -10.19
N GLN A 46 39.03 -3.92 -10.66
CA GLN A 46 39.33 -2.77 -9.80
C GLN A 46 38.05 -1.96 -9.52
N THR A 47 37.54 -2.05 -8.30
CA THR A 47 36.34 -1.35 -7.84
C THR A 47 36.74 -0.13 -6.99
N PRO A 48 36.15 1.08 -7.18
CA PRO A 48 36.40 2.22 -6.30
C PRO A 48 35.79 2.00 -4.91
N LEU A 49 36.45 2.45 -3.85
CA LEU A 49 36.04 2.19 -2.47
C LEU A 49 34.56 2.54 -2.16
N PRO A 50 33.98 3.66 -2.65
CA PRO A 50 32.57 3.97 -2.42
C PRO A 50 31.56 2.93 -2.94
N LYS A 51 31.88 2.16 -3.99
CA LYS A 51 30.99 1.06 -4.43
C LYS A 51 31.17 -0.23 -3.60
N VAL A 52 32.18 -0.28 -2.74
CA VAL A 52 32.34 -1.33 -1.72
C VAL A 52 31.67 -0.93 -0.41
N GLU A 53 31.68 0.36 -0.07
CA GLU A 53 30.87 0.95 1.01
C GLU A 53 29.37 0.73 0.72
N GLU A 54 28.87 1.17 -0.44
CA GLU A 54 27.48 0.96 -0.88
C GLU A 54 27.06 -0.53 -0.89
N LEU A 55 27.99 -1.45 -1.17
CA LEU A 55 27.71 -2.90 -1.16
C LEU A 55 27.65 -3.49 0.27
N LEU A 56 28.36 -2.91 1.23
CA LEU A 56 28.26 -3.29 2.64
C LEU A 56 26.99 -2.73 3.27
N ASP A 57 26.56 -1.54 2.83
CA ASP A 57 25.25 -0.96 3.18
C ASP A 57 24.10 -1.79 2.59
N GLU A 58 24.16 -2.18 1.30
CA GLU A 58 23.19 -3.09 0.64
C GLU A 58 22.98 -4.40 1.43
N GLU A 59 24.02 -4.93 2.06
CA GLU A 59 24.02 -6.21 2.76
C GLU A 59 23.89 -6.08 4.28
N ASP A 60 23.73 -4.86 4.84
CA ASP A 60 23.62 -4.57 6.28
C ASP A 60 24.85 -5.10 7.07
N VAL A 61 26.05 -4.61 6.75
CA VAL A 61 27.30 -5.01 7.42
C VAL A 61 28.17 -3.79 7.80
N ASP A 62 28.03 -3.33 9.04
CA ASP A 62 28.85 -2.26 9.61
C ASP A 62 30.29 -2.76 9.91
N PRO A 63 31.36 -2.03 9.53
CA PRO A 63 32.73 -2.29 9.98
C PRO A 63 32.88 -2.48 11.51
N ALA A 64 32.09 -1.77 12.31
CA ALA A 64 32.10 -1.83 13.77
C ALA A 64 31.74 -3.24 14.29
N ASP A 65 30.93 -4.02 13.57
CA ASP A 65 30.48 -5.36 13.97
C ASP A 65 31.61 -6.41 13.99
N VAL A 66 32.72 -6.10 13.33
CA VAL A 66 33.95 -6.90 13.36
C VAL A 66 35.10 -6.19 14.07
N GLY A 67 34.85 -5.00 14.64
CA GLY A 67 35.80 -4.18 15.38
C GLY A 67 36.70 -3.34 14.48
N CYS A 68 36.19 -2.87 13.34
CA CYS A 68 36.89 -1.96 12.44
C CYS A 68 36.28 -0.56 12.51
N GLU A 69 37.10 0.49 12.46
CA GLU A 69 36.67 1.90 12.54
C GLU A 69 36.17 2.45 11.19
N ASP A 70 36.66 1.90 10.08
CA ASP A 70 36.19 2.23 8.73
C ASP A 70 36.27 1.01 7.78
N VAL A 71 35.64 1.13 6.59
CA VAL A 71 35.65 0.09 5.55
C VAL A 71 37.06 -0.18 5.02
N GLN A 72 37.94 0.83 4.99
CA GLN A 72 39.31 0.67 4.51
C GLN A 72 40.15 -0.22 5.44
N GLN A 73 39.97 -0.09 6.76
CA GLN A 73 40.60 -0.89 7.80
C GLN A 73 40.02 -2.32 7.82
N LEU A 74 38.73 -2.49 7.56
CA LEU A 74 38.10 -3.80 7.35
C LEU A 74 38.74 -4.54 6.16
N LEU A 75 38.84 -3.87 5.00
CA LEU A 75 39.44 -4.45 3.79
C LEU A 75 40.94 -4.75 3.97
N SER A 76 41.66 -3.87 4.69
CA SER A 76 43.09 -4.04 5.02
C SER A 76 43.38 -5.29 5.87
N GLN A 77 42.40 -5.80 6.62
CA GLN A 77 42.53 -7.01 7.43
C GLN A 77 42.28 -8.33 6.69
N MET A 78 41.89 -8.26 5.41
CA MET A 78 41.67 -9.41 4.54
C MET A 78 42.65 -9.46 3.34
N PRO A 79 43.97 -9.20 3.52
CA PRO A 79 44.93 -9.12 2.43
C PRO A 79 45.12 -10.45 1.70
N GLU A 80 44.66 -11.57 2.28
CA GLU A 80 44.72 -12.89 1.67
C GLU A 80 43.80 -13.07 0.44
N PHE A 81 42.84 -12.17 0.22
CA PHE A 81 42.06 -12.10 -1.02
C PHE A 81 41.70 -10.67 -1.47
N ILE A 82 42.09 -9.63 -0.73
CA ILE A 82 41.82 -8.22 -1.09
C ILE A 82 43.12 -7.46 -1.32
N LYS A 83 43.28 -6.89 -2.53
CA LYS A 83 44.31 -5.91 -2.83
C LYS A 83 43.72 -4.50 -2.78
N LEU A 84 43.96 -3.80 -1.68
CA LEU A 84 43.70 -2.37 -1.56
C LEU A 84 44.85 -1.57 -2.22
N THR A 85 44.51 -0.62 -3.09
CA THR A 85 45.46 0.35 -3.67
C THR A 85 44.94 1.76 -3.42
N VAL A 86 45.58 2.46 -2.48
CA VAL A 86 45.28 3.86 -2.13
C VAL A 86 46.14 4.78 -2.98
N PHE A 87 45.51 5.54 -3.88
CA PHE A 87 46.21 6.50 -4.73
C PHE A 87 46.44 7.84 -4.02
N LYS A 88 47.49 8.52 -4.48
CA LYS A 88 48.11 9.68 -3.83
C LYS A 88 47.29 11.00 -3.90
N LYS A 89 46.02 10.90 -4.30
CA LYS A 89 44.97 11.94 -4.34
C LYS A 89 43.70 11.49 -3.58
N GLY A 90 43.84 10.65 -2.56
CA GLY A 90 42.73 10.18 -1.70
C GLY A 90 41.78 9.15 -2.32
N ARG A 91 42.08 8.62 -3.53
CA ARG A 91 41.22 7.64 -4.21
C ARG A 91 41.68 6.21 -3.88
N ALA A 92 40.90 5.47 -3.11
CA ALA A 92 41.13 4.06 -2.84
C ALA A 92 40.39 3.17 -3.86
N TYR A 93 41.08 2.12 -4.33
CA TYR A 93 40.51 1.06 -5.16
C TYR A 93 40.77 -0.31 -4.53
N VAL A 94 39.84 -1.23 -4.75
CA VAL A 94 39.77 -2.56 -4.16
C VAL A 94 39.75 -3.58 -5.29
N THR A 95 40.66 -4.56 -5.26
CA THR A 95 40.69 -5.67 -6.22
C THR A 95 40.55 -6.99 -5.48
N VAL A 96 39.52 -7.77 -5.80
CA VAL A 96 39.36 -9.14 -5.26
C VAL A 96 40.29 -10.09 -6.01
N GLN A 97 41.13 -10.84 -5.28
CA GLN A 97 41.99 -11.89 -5.82
C GLN A 97 41.31 -13.26 -5.66
N ARG A 98 41.56 -14.19 -6.60
CA ARG A 98 40.94 -15.52 -6.55
C ARG A 98 41.60 -16.40 -5.49
N ARG A 99 40.79 -17.16 -4.75
CA ARG A 99 41.22 -18.25 -3.87
C ARG A 99 40.54 -19.56 -4.23
N GLU A 100 41.21 -20.36 -5.05
CA GLU A 100 40.70 -21.67 -5.48
C GLU A 100 40.45 -22.65 -4.31
N ASP A 101 41.12 -22.46 -3.17
CA ASP A 101 40.89 -23.26 -1.96
C ASP A 101 39.61 -22.83 -1.24
N TRP A 102 39.22 -21.56 -1.29
CA TRP A 102 37.98 -21.05 -0.71
C TRP A 102 36.79 -21.25 -1.64
N ASP A 103 36.99 -21.16 -2.97
CA ASP A 103 36.03 -21.63 -3.99
C ASP A 103 35.64 -23.09 -3.70
N GLN A 104 36.62 -23.96 -3.41
CA GLN A 104 36.38 -25.36 -3.06
C GLN A 104 35.65 -25.55 -1.73
N VAL A 105 35.94 -24.75 -0.70
CA VAL A 105 35.22 -24.82 0.59
C VAL A 105 33.76 -24.38 0.40
N LEU A 106 33.51 -23.31 -0.36
CA LEU A 106 32.15 -22.83 -0.68
C LEU A 106 31.37 -23.85 -1.50
N ALA A 107 31.98 -24.47 -2.52
CA ALA A 107 31.37 -25.53 -3.31
C ALA A 107 30.97 -26.75 -2.44
N ARG A 108 31.87 -27.23 -1.58
CA ARG A 108 31.59 -28.33 -0.64
C ARG A 108 30.52 -27.96 0.40
N ALA A 109 30.48 -26.71 0.85
CA ALA A 109 29.43 -26.21 1.74
C ALA A 109 28.06 -26.17 1.06
N GLY A 110 28.01 -25.85 -0.24
CA GLY A 110 26.82 -25.97 -1.08
C GLY A 110 26.34 -27.42 -1.20
N GLU A 111 27.25 -28.36 -1.50
CA GLU A 111 26.93 -29.79 -1.55
C GLU A 111 26.43 -30.36 -0.20
N GLU A 112 27.03 -29.98 0.93
CA GLU A 112 26.52 -30.37 2.26
C GLU A 112 25.08 -29.87 2.49
N ARG A 113 24.75 -28.68 1.97
CA ARG A 113 23.42 -28.07 2.09
C ARG A 113 22.38 -28.81 1.26
N GLN A 114 22.77 -29.39 0.12
CA GLN A 114 21.92 -30.28 -0.68
C GLN A 114 21.80 -31.69 -0.09
N LYS A 115 22.86 -32.21 0.56
CA LYS A 115 22.90 -33.59 1.09
C LYS A 115 22.25 -33.78 2.47
N LYS A 116 21.73 -32.72 3.10
CA LYS A 116 21.03 -32.77 4.41
C LYS A 116 19.50 -32.66 4.32
N ALA A 117 18.89 -33.60 3.61
CA ALA A 117 17.48 -33.96 3.80
C ALA A 117 17.41 -35.34 4.52
N PRO A 118 16.53 -35.52 5.54
CA PRO A 118 16.58 -36.72 6.37
C PRO A 118 15.82 -37.91 5.79
N ALA A 119 16.49 -39.06 5.67
CA ALA A 119 15.86 -40.38 5.68
C ALA A 119 15.93 -40.97 7.10
N THR A 120 14.83 -41.50 7.62
CA THR A 120 14.71 -41.95 9.02
C THR A 120 14.89 -43.46 9.18
N GLY A 121 15.82 -43.90 10.04
CA GLY A 121 15.72 -45.23 10.68
C GLY A 121 16.99 -46.09 10.82
N ALA A 122 18.00 -45.64 11.57
CA ALA A 122 19.06 -46.52 12.10
C ALA A 122 19.64 -46.00 13.43
N LYS A 123 20.23 -46.89 14.24
CA LYS A 123 20.74 -46.59 15.61
C LYS A 123 22.16 -46.01 15.60
N ALA A 124 22.53 -45.31 16.68
CA ALA A 124 23.77 -44.55 16.78
C ALA A 124 25.00 -45.37 17.22
N TRP A 125 26.16 -45.15 16.58
CA TRP A 125 27.39 -44.64 17.22
C TRP A 125 28.59 -44.66 16.26
N LYS A 126 29.29 -43.52 16.12
CA LYS A 126 30.76 -43.35 16.23
C LYS A 126 31.17 -41.94 15.78
N HIS A 127 31.94 -41.23 16.59
CA HIS A 127 32.50 -39.94 16.20
C HIS A 127 33.57 -40.14 15.12
N LYS A 128 33.38 -39.54 13.94
CA LYS A 128 34.47 -39.24 13.01
C LYS A 128 34.83 -37.77 13.18
N LYS A 129 36.10 -37.47 13.46
CA LYS A 129 36.59 -36.07 13.58
C LYS A 129 36.17 -35.29 12.33
N SER A 130 35.52 -34.15 12.52
CA SER A 130 35.10 -33.26 11.44
C SER A 130 36.30 -32.74 10.66
N SER A 131 36.16 -32.54 9.34
CA SER A 131 37.07 -31.66 8.63
C SER A 131 36.98 -30.23 9.21
N LYS A 132 38.07 -29.47 9.12
CA LYS A 132 38.27 -28.25 9.91
C LYS A 132 37.92 -26.99 9.10
N ASP A 133 36.93 -27.12 8.21
CA ASP A 133 36.61 -26.13 7.19
C ASP A 133 35.55 -25.16 7.75
N PRO A 134 35.80 -23.82 7.71
CA PRO A 134 34.84 -22.84 8.21
C PRO A 134 33.61 -22.75 7.29
N LYS A 135 32.48 -22.33 7.85
CA LYS A 135 31.26 -22.01 7.09
C LYS A 135 31.11 -20.50 6.97
N PRO A 136 30.67 -19.96 5.83
CA PRO A 136 30.46 -18.53 5.68
C PRO A 136 29.41 -18.05 6.68
N ALA A 137 29.73 -17.00 7.41
CA ALA A 137 28.88 -16.41 8.44
C ALA A 137 28.93 -14.89 8.33
N LYS A 138 27.78 -14.26 8.05
CA LYS A 138 27.62 -12.80 8.12
C LYS A 138 27.96 -12.34 9.56
N PRO A 139 28.67 -11.20 9.75
CA PRO A 139 28.72 -10.53 11.05
C PRO A 139 27.32 -10.32 11.64
N ARG A 140 27.21 -10.20 12.97
CA ARG A 140 25.92 -9.98 13.64
C ARG A 140 25.96 -8.65 14.38
N HIS A 141 25.01 -7.78 14.08
CA HIS A 141 25.05 -6.39 14.51
C HIS A 141 25.12 -6.23 16.04
N ARG A 142 26.15 -5.55 16.54
CA ARG A 142 26.47 -5.45 17.97
C ARG A 142 25.81 -4.22 18.59
N ARG A 143 24.46 -4.22 18.64
CA ARG A 143 23.68 -3.22 19.41
C ARG A 143 24.22 -3.11 20.84
N GLU A 144 24.86 -1.98 21.17
CA GLU A 144 25.28 -1.71 22.54
C GLU A 144 24.05 -1.37 23.39
N ARG A 145 23.85 -2.13 24.47
CA ARG A 145 22.79 -1.84 25.44
C ARG A 145 23.26 -0.73 26.37
N HIS A 146 22.80 0.50 26.16
CA HIS A 146 22.77 1.51 27.22
C HIS A 146 21.75 1.09 28.29
N GLY A 147 22.19 0.21 29.19
CA GLY A 147 21.39 -0.26 30.33
C GLY A 147 21.31 0.80 31.42
N GLY A 148 20.25 1.62 31.39
CA GLY A 148 19.91 2.53 32.48
C GLY A 148 19.15 1.83 33.61
N SER A 149 19.68 1.91 34.83
CA SER A 149 19.05 1.63 36.13
C SER A 149 19.96 2.31 37.17
N GLY A 150 19.53 3.19 38.08
CA GLY A 150 18.36 3.10 38.96
C GLY A 150 18.74 2.24 40.18
N THR A 151 18.66 2.68 41.45
CA THR A 151 18.07 3.88 42.10
C THR A 151 18.88 4.22 43.41
N GLU A 152 18.61 5.16 44.34
CA GLU A 152 17.56 6.20 44.60
C GLU A 152 18.02 7.24 45.68
N LYS A 153 17.18 8.25 45.98
CA LYS A 153 16.94 8.97 47.27
C LYS A 153 18.07 9.67 48.09
N ALA A 154 17.91 11.00 48.22
CA ALA A 154 17.80 11.73 49.50
C ALA A 154 17.00 13.04 49.22
N ALA A 155 15.82 13.30 49.79
CA ALA A 155 15.50 13.67 51.18
C ALA A 155 15.89 15.13 51.54
N MET A 156 14.88 16.00 51.76
CA MET A 156 15.03 17.42 52.14
C MET A 156 13.77 17.94 52.86
N GLN A 157 13.93 18.45 54.10
CA GLN A 157 13.04 19.32 54.90
C GLN A 157 13.59 19.39 56.34
N PRO A 158 13.32 20.44 57.15
CA PRO A 158 12.86 21.80 56.83
C PRO A 158 13.71 22.89 57.55
N ASP A 159 13.12 24.09 57.73
CA ASP A 159 13.47 25.18 58.68
C ASP A 159 14.73 26.04 58.50
N GLY A 160 14.63 27.31 58.91
CA GLY A 160 15.77 28.19 59.22
C GLY A 160 15.79 29.56 58.51
N ASP A 161 15.37 30.62 59.21
CA ASP A 161 15.61 32.03 58.86
C ASP A 161 17.13 32.35 58.79
N ASP A 162 17.63 33.42 58.13
CA ASP A 162 17.68 34.76 58.73
C ASP A 162 18.09 35.93 57.77
N GLU A 163 18.15 37.12 58.37
CA GLU A 163 18.36 38.51 57.92
C GLU A 163 19.38 38.96 56.82
N ARG A 164 18.93 40.02 56.11
CA ARG A 164 19.60 41.31 55.76
C ARG A 164 20.71 41.47 54.68
N ALA A 165 20.36 42.35 53.73
CA ALA A 165 21.08 43.58 53.30
C ALA A 165 22.46 43.47 52.58
N ALA A 166 22.91 44.44 51.77
CA ALA A 166 22.42 45.80 51.49
C ALA A 166 22.66 46.24 50.02
N GLU A 167 21.95 47.31 49.60
CA GLU A 167 22.39 48.50 48.82
C GLU A 167 23.48 48.39 47.70
N SER A 168 23.50 49.18 46.61
CA SER A 168 22.63 50.19 45.93
C SER A 168 23.33 50.52 44.57
N VAL A 169 22.90 51.33 43.58
CA VAL A 169 21.83 52.32 43.23
C VAL A 169 21.61 52.20 41.69
N ALA A 170 20.72 52.85 40.90
CA ALA A 170 19.66 53.88 40.94
C ALA A 170 18.63 53.53 39.79
N SER A 171 17.53 54.20 39.41
CA SER A 171 16.98 55.59 39.45
C SER A 171 17.69 56.60 38.52
N ALA A 172 17.08 57.28 37.53
CA ALA A 172 15.74 57.29 36.90
C ALA A 172 15.90 57.75 35.40
N THR A 173 14.96 58.23 34.57
CA THR A 173 13.58 58.77 34.70
C THR A 173 12.81 58.73 33.34
N GLU A 174 11.50 58.93 33.37
CA GLU A 174 10.55 59.22 32.27
C GLU A 174 10.63 60.73 31.80
N PRO A 175 9.84 61.31 30.83
CA PRO A 175 8.52 60.87 30.30
C PRO A 175 8.08 61.17 28.82
N VAL A 176 6.98 60.50 28.45
CA VAL A 176 5.73 60.88 27.70
C VAL A 176 5.68 62.07 26.70
N GLU A 177 5.15 61.80 25.48
CA GLU A 177 4.03 62.46 24.71
C GLU A 177 4.09 61.94 23.23
N THR A 178 3.07 61.55 22.42
CA THR A 178 1.64 61.87 22.12
C THR A 178 1.39 62.85 20.95
N VAL A 179 0.17 62.79 20.37
CA VAL A 179 -0.37 63.55 19.19
C VAL A 179 -0.02 62.96 17.79
N VAL A 180 -0.85 62.97 16.72
CA VAL A 180 -2.28 62.64 16.43
C VAL A 180 -2.78 63.41 15.17
N ARG A 181 -3.33 62.69 14.15
CA ARG A 181 -4.25 63.18 13.06
C ARG A 181 -3.68 64.15 11.97
N ASP A 182 -4.30 64.39 10.79
CA ASP A 182 -5.53 63.79 10.19
C ASP A 182 -5.62 63.77 8.63
N GLU A 183 -6.52 62.90 8.14
CA GLU A 183 -7.51 62.97 7.03
C GLU A 183 -7.32 63.56 5.58
N THR A 184 -7.92 62.81 4.61
CA THR A 184 -8.47 63.21 3.28
C THR A 184 -7.49 63.55 2.12
N LYS A 185 -7.87 63.50 0.82
CA LYS A 185 -9.18 63.41 0.14
C LYS A 185 -9.11 62.66 -1.21
N ALA A 186 -10.23 62.14 -1.72
CA ALA A 186 -10.35 61.48 -3.04
C ALA A 186 -10.77 62.43 -4.17
N VAL A 187 -10.58 62.03 -5.46
CA VAL A 187 -11.50 62.30 -6.59
C VAL A 187 -11.20 61.42 -7.83
N GLN A 188 -12.21 61.30 -8.69
CA GLN A 188 -12.53 60.31 -9.73
C GLN A 188 -11.65 60.25 -11.01
N ALA A 189 -11.62 59.04 -11.60
CA ALA A 189 -11.87 58.64 -13.00
C ALA A 189 -11.34 59.43 -14.23
N SER A 190 -10.88 58.65 -15.22
CA SER A 190 -11.05 58.93 -16.66
C SER A 190 -10.99 57.63 -17.49
N GLU A 191 -11.70 57.58 -18.63
CA GLU A 191 -11.72 56.43 -19.54
C GLU A 191 -10.69 56.56 -20.67
N SER A 192 -10.07 55.44 -21.06
CA SER A 192 -9.59 55.06 -22.42
C SER A 192 -8.51 53.96 -22.28
N GLY A 193 -8.35 53.00 -23.20
CA GLY A 193 -9.09 52.76 -24.43
C GLY A 193 -8.18 52.77 -25.67
N ASN A 194 -7.42 51.69 -25.90
CA ASN A 194 -6.86 51.42 -27.24
C ASN A 194 -6.43 49.96 -27.46
N ARG A 195 -6.27 49.59 -28.73
CA ARG A 195 -6.05 48.20 -29.22
C ARG A 195 -5.02 48.14 -30.35
N ALA A 196 -3.87 47.50 -30.10
CA ALA A 196 -2.91 46.98 -31.08
C ALA A 196 -2.09 45.87 -30.37
N THR A 197 -1.75 44.68 -30.88
CA THR A 197 -1.32 44.15 -32.21
C THR A 197 0.14 44.39 -32.58
N GLU A 198 0.75 43.35 -33.16
CA GLU A 198 2.19 43.18 -33.51
C GLU A 198 3.11 43.00 -32.28
N ALA A 199 3.92 41.95 -32.06
CA ALA A 199 4.64 40.94 -32.87
C ALA A 199 6.05 41.34 -33.35
N VAL A 200 7.10 40.59 -32.94
CA VAL A 200 8.39 40.47 -33.64
C VAL A 200 9.22 39.27 -33.14
N GLN A 201 10.10 38.77 -34.02
CA GLN A 201 11.08 37.67 -33.92
C GLN A 201 12.00 37.78 -32.67
N ALA A 202 12.60 36.74 -32.06
CA ALA A 202 13.23 35.48 -32.51
C ALA A 202 14.66 35.61 -33.12
N SER A 203 15.67 35.09 -32.38
CA SER A 203 16.86 34.27 -32.83
C SER A 203 18.21 34.70 -32.20
N PRO A 204 19.30 33.86 -32.21
CA PRO A 204 19.39 32.44 -31.78
C PRO A 204 20.77 32.02 -31.13
N GLN A 205 20.91 30.71 -30.81
CA GLN A 205 22.19 29.93 -30.70
C GLN A 205 23.16 30.19 -29.51
N PRO A 206 24.19 29.33 -29.23
CA PRO A 206 24.67 28.12 -29.96
C PRO A 206 24.80 26.80 -29.12
N LYS A 207 25.30 25.72 -29.77
CA LYS A 207 25.83 24.46 -29.17
C LYS A 207 27.32 24.27 -29.55
N PRO A 208 28.12 23.55 -28.74
CA PRO A 208 28.70 22.25 -29.14
C PRO A 208 28.68 21.24 -27.96
N ASN A 209 29.07 19.95 -28.00
CA ASN A 209 29.42 18.85 -28.93
C ASN A 209 30.33 17.88 -28.09
N VAL A 210 30.76 16.72 -28.59
CA VAL A 210 31.07 15.53 -27.76
C VAL A 210 32.54 15.04 -27.82
N ALA A 211 33.01 14.40 -26.72
CA ALA A 211 33.92 13.22 -26.63
C ALA A 211 35.35 13.32 -26.02
N ALA A 212 35.69 12.26 -25.26
CA ALA A 212 36.98 11.53 -25.15
C ALA A 212 38.16 11.92 -24.19
N THR A 213 38.26 11.20 -23.05
CA THR A 213 39.33 10.18 -22.73
C THR A 213 40.77 10.56 -22.24
N GLN A 214 41.12 10.15 -20.99
CA GLN A 214 42.47 9.80 -20.41
C GLN A 214 43.54 10.93 -20.20
N LEU A 215 44.57 10.88 -19.32
CA LEU A 215 44.93 10.07 -18.10
C LEU A 215 45.98 10.83 -17.22
N GLU A 216 46.66 10.14 -16.27
CA GLU A 216 47.87 10.52 -15.47
C GLU A 216 47.71 11.27 -14.12
N ASP A 217 48.83 11.39 -13.36
CA ASP A 217 49.02 10.64 -12.08
C ASP A 217 49.52 11.50 -10.87
N ALA A 218 50.04 10.85 -9.81
CA ALA A 218 50.91 11.32 -8.72
C ALA A 218 50.33 12.16 -7.55
N GLY A 219 51.17 12.41 -6.51
CA GLY A 219 50.87 12.95 -5.15
C GLY A 219 51.82 12.32 -4.10
N GLN A 220 51.56 12.42 -2.76
CA GLN A 220 51.97 11.44 -1.69
C GLN A 220 51.41 11.80 -0.28
N GLN A 221 51.41 10.82 0.66
CA GLN A 221 51.52 10.77 2.17
C GLN A 221 51.61 12.10 3.01
N GLU A 222 51.33 12.20 4.33
CA GLU A 222 51.03 11.24 5.44
C GLU A 222 50.31 11.90 6.66
N GLY A 223 50.09 11.17 7.78
CA GLY A 223 49.44 11.64 9.05
C GLY A 223 50.37 12.33 10.08
N PRO A 224 50.14 12.30 11.43
CA PRO A 224 49.31 11.34 12.21
C PRO A 224 48.49 11.90 13.43
N GLN A 225 47.89 10.97 14.20
CA GLN A 225 47.27 11.05 15.57
C GLN A 225 48.35 11.13 16.72
N PRO A 226 48.10 11.00 18.07
CA PRO A 226 46.93 10.53 18.85
C PRO A 226 46.60 11.22 20.22
N ALA A 227 45.73 10.60 21.05
CA ALA A 227 45.08 11.10 22.28
C ALA A 227 45.53 10.41 23.62
N ALA A 228 44.93 10.82 24.77
CA ALA A 228 45.08 10.21 26.13
C ALA A 228 44.08 10.79 27.19
N GLN A 229 43.91 10.22 28.41
CA GLN A 229 42.96 9.16 28.84
C GLN A 229 42.95 8.99 30.40
N ALA A 230 41.93 8.31 31.00
CA ALA A 230 41.90 7.62 32.33
C ALA A 230 41.90 8.44 33.66
N ASP A 231 41.69 7.91 34.89
CA ASP A 231 41.67 6.51 35.42
C ASP A 231 40.99 6.32 36.85
N LYS A 232 40.75 5.05 37.26
CA LYS A 232 40.58 4.43 38.63
C LYS A 232 39.32 4.65 39.52
N ALA A 233 38.99 3.81 40.54
CA ALA A 233 38.89 2.33 40.74
C ALA A 233 38.90 1.90 42.26
N ARG A 234 38.29 0.74 42.62
CA ARG A 234 38.46 -0.09 43.89
C ARG A 234 37.86 0.48 45.22
N GLN A 235 37.55 -0.24 46.33
CA GLN A 235 37.53 -1.69 46.73
C GLN A 235 36.76 -1.96 48.07
N GLN A 236 36.19 -3.17 48.28
CA GLN A 236 36.03 -3.98 49.55
C GLN A 236 35.33 -3.38 50.83
N ALA A 237 34.98 -4.13 51.91
CA ALA A 237 34.33 -5.47 52.10
C ALA A 237 34.01 -5.77 53.61
N GLU A 238 32.88 -6.45 53.92
CA GLU A 238 32.57 -7.26 55.15
C GLU A 238 32.52 -6.59 56.58
N PRO A 239 32.04 -7.25 57.68
CA PRO A 239 30.94 -8.24 57.86
C PRO A 239 30.06 -8.08 59.17
N SER A 240 29.06 -8.98 59.37
CA SER A 240 28.40 -9.39 60.66
C SER A 240 27.47 -8.40 61.41
N GLY A 241 26.46 -8.80 62.22
CA GLY A 241 25.89 -10.12 62.59
C GLY A 241 24.71 -10.03 63.61
N ASP A 242 24.12 -11.17 64.02
CA ASP A 242 23.13 -11.41 65.13
C ASP A 242 21.68 -10.84 65.06
N VAL A 243 20.63 -11.38 65.73
CA VAL A 243 20.21 -12.79 66.00
C VAL A 243 18.74 -12.87 66.52
N ALA A 244 17.99 -13.94 66.17
CA ALA A 244 16.70 -14.45 66.75
C ALA A 244 15.42 -13.55 66.79
N GLY A 245 14.18 -14.08 66.79
CA GLY A 245 13.75 -15.49 66.60
C GLY A 245 12.24 -15.77 66.76
N GLU A 246 11.87 -17.04 66.49
CA GLU A 246 10.60 -17.77 66.75
C GLU A 246 9.37 -17.63 65.79
N THR A 247 8.52 -18.67 65.85
CA THR A 247 7.49 -19.16 64.88
C THR A 247 6.22 -19.63 65.70
N PRO A 248 5.12 -20.33 65.23
CA PRO A 248 4.92 -21.14 64.00
C PRO A 248 3.48 -21.26 63.36
N LYS A 249 3.40 -22.03 62.25
CA LYS A 249 2.37 -23.03 61.77
C LYS A 249 0.84 -22.87 62.05
N ALA A 250 -0.11 -23.43 61.26
CA ALA A 250 -0.16 -23.97 59.87
C ALA A 250 -1.60 -24.49 59.50
N SER A 251 -1.82 -24.80 58.20
CA SER A 251 -2.73 -25.83 57.60
C SER A 251 -4.28 -25.75 57.66
N GLU A 252 -4.88 -25.64 56.45
CA GLU A 252 -5.92 -26.49 55.78
C GLU A 252 -6.58 -27.69 56.53
N PRO A 253 -7.84 -28.12 56.18
CA PRO A 253 -8.11 -28.90 54.94
C PRO A 253 -9.56 -28.86 54.31
N ARG A 254 -9.91 -29.87 53.50
CA ARG A 254 -10.99 -29.93 52.47
C ARG A 254 -12.25 -30.81 52.79
N ALA A 255 -13.33 -30.56 52.03
CA ALA A 255 -14.17 -31.53 51.26
C ALA A 255 -15.52 -32.17 51.77
N LYS A 256 -16.58 -31.94 50.96
CA LYS A 256 -17.53 -32.89 50.30
C LYS A 256 -18.86 -33.43 50.92
N THR A 257 -19.82 -33.63 49.99
CA THR A 257 -20.94 -34.62 49.85
C THR A 257 -22.28 -34.51 50.62
N ASP A 258 -23.34 -34.19 49.86
CA ASP A 258 -24.64 -34.90 49.63
C ASP A 258 -25.51 -35.48 50.78
N ALA A 259 -26.79 -35.07 50.84
CA ALA A 259 -27.97 -35.85 51.29
C ALA A 259 -29.32 -35.16 50.93
N ALA A 260 -30.46 -35.87 50.93
CA ALA A 260 -31.80 -35.31 50.66
C ALA A 260 -32.99 -36.08 51.33
N SER A 261 -34.04 -35.33 51.74
CA SER A 261 -35.37 -35.79 52.22
C SER A 261 -36.29 -34.55 52.34
N ILE A 262 -37.50 -34.39 51.77
CA ILE A 262 -38.77 -35.17 51.69
C ILE A 262 -39.75 -34.90 52.86
N ALA A 263 -40.93 -34.32 52.52
CA ALA A 263 -42.20 -34.12 53.28
C ALA A 263 -42.15 -33.34 54.62
N ASP A 264 -43.13 -32.52 55.04
CA ASP A 264 -44.55 -32.27 54.66
C ASP A 264 -44.79 -30.79 54.23
N GLY A 265 -45.97 -30.29 53.81
CA GLY A 265 -47.28 -30.93 53.55
C GLY A 265 -48.49 -30.00 53.83
N SER A 266 -49.25 -29.63 52.79
CA SER A 266 -50.49 -28.77 52.70
C SER A 266 -50.23 -27.31 52.28
N HIS A 267 -50.76 -26.74 51.17
CA HIS A 267 -52.15 -26.55 50.68
C HIS A 267 -53.01 -25.64 51.57
N GLU A 268 -53.82 -24.68 51.06
CA GLU A 268 -54.26 -24.33 49.68
C GLU A 268 -54.08 -22.81 49.43
N GLY A 269 -54.09 -22.22 48.22
CA GLY A 269 -54.13 -22.68 46.81
C GLY A 269 -53.68 -21.48 45.91
N ALA A 270 -52.89 -21.66 44.84
CA ALA A 270 -53.25 -22.17 43.51
C ALA A 270 -54.09 -21.17 42.68
N ASP A 271 -53.86 -20.89 41.39
CA ASP A 271 -52.74 -21.13 40.43
C ASP A 271 -53.06 -20.30 39.14
N ALA A 272 -52.33 -20.19 38.02
CA ALA A 272 -51.03 -20.64 37.45
C ALA A 272 -50.76 -19.74 36.18
N ASN A 273 -49.62 -19.68 35.50
CA ASN A 273 -48.18 -19.81 35.79
C ASN A 273 -47.39 -19.24 34.57
N SER A 274 -46.07 -19.12 34.70
CA SER A 274 -45.01 -18.63 33.79
C SER A 274 -45.11 -18.83 32.26
N ALA A 275 -44.46 -17.86 31.58
CA ALA A 275 -43.55 -17.89 30.42
C ALA A 275 -42.82 -19.25 30.11
N PRO A 276 -42.08 -19.45 28.98
CA PRO A 276 -41.31 -18.44 28.21
C PRO A 276 -41.07 -18.67 26.69
N ALA A 277 -40.09 -17.93 26.15
CA ALA A 277 -39.18 -18.24 25.03
C ALA A 277 -39.52 -17.86 23.56
N GLU A 278 -38.56 -17.13 22.98
CA GLU A 278 -37.93 -17.11 21.63
C GLU A 278 -38.51 -17.77 20.36
N HIS A 279 -37.85 -17.37 19.25
CA HIS A 279 -37.69 -18.01 17.92
C HIS A 279 -38.61 -17.58 16.75
N ALA A 280 -38.02 -17.65 15.55
CA ALA A 280 -38.54 -17.29 14.22
C ALA A 280 -39.23 -18.51 13.53
N PRO A 281 -39.67 -18.52 12.25
CA PRO A 281 -39.51 -17.53 11.17
C PRO A 281 -40.79 -17.31 10.29
N ALA A 282 -40.61 -16.87 9.03
CA ALA A 282 -41.62 -16.70 7.96
C ALA A 282 -42.04 -18.07 7.32
N PRO A 283 -42.72 -18.19 6.14
CA PRO A 283 -43.34 -17.18 5.24
C PRO A 283 -44.74 -17.55 4.66
N LYS A 284 -45.36 -16.69 3.81
CA LYS A 284 -45.88 -16.98 2.43
C LYS A 284 -46.99 -16.03 1.92
N SER A 285 -47.09 -16.00 0.59
CA SER A 285 -47.96 -15.23 -0.32
C SER A 285 -49.47 -15.48 -0.24
N ALA A 286 -50.27 -14.44 -0.54
CA ALA A 286 -51.46 -14.53 -1.42
C ALA A 286 -51.84 -13.16 -2.01
N THR A 287 -52.31 -13.14 -3.26
CA THR A 287 -52.86 -11.99 -4.00
C THR A 287 -54.31 -11.65 -3.63
N SER A 288 -54.68 -10.36 -3.59
CA SER A 288 -55.77 -9.76 -4.40
C SER A 288 -56.13 -8.33 -3.99
N ASP A 289 -56.24 -7.42 -4.97
CA ASP A 289 -57.15 -6.27 -4.92
C ASP A 289 -58.55 -6.72 -5.41
N PRO A 290 -59.66 -6.09 -4.98
CA PRO A 290 -60.16 -4.93 -5.74
C PRO A 290 -60.87 -3.81 -4.94
N GLU A 291 -60.59 -2.57 -5.34
CA GLU A 291 -61.54 -1.52 -5.78
C GLU A 291 -62.77 -1.09 -4.93
N ALA A 292 -63.05 0.23 -4.99
CA ALA A 292 -64.27 0.99 -4.65
C ALA A 292 -64.52 1.49 -3.20
N ALA A 293 -64.87 2.78 -3.13
CA ALA A 293 -65.30 3.57 -1.96
C ALA A 293 -66.81 3.95 -2.14
N PRO A 294 -67.44 4.98 -1.51
CA PRO A 294 -67.07 5.94 -0.43
C PRO A 294 -67.99 5.75 0.82
N ALA A 295 -68.21 6.61 1.82
CA ALA A 295 -68.28 8.07 2.06
C ALA A 295 -68.50 8.28 3.60
N ASP A 296 -68.53 9.44 4.27
CA ASP A 296 -68.19 10.85 4.01
C ASP A 296 -67.97 11.51 5.41
N GLY A 297 -67.23 12.63 5.53
CA GLY A 297 -66.97 13.20 6.87
C GLY A 297 -66.04 14.43 6.98
N GLU A 298 -66.26 15.47 6.16
CA GLU A 298 -65.57 16.77 6.22
C GLU A 298 -66.03 17.67 7.40
N PRO A 299 -65.39 18.84 7.73
CA PRO A 299 -64.50 19.66 6.89
C PRO A 299 -63.20 20.21 7.53
N ALA A 300 -62.24 20.62 6.68
CA ALA A 300 -61.18 21.57 7.05
C ALA A 300 -60.65 22.37 5.84
N ILE A 301 -60.81 23.69 5.86
CA ILE A 301 -60.35 24.59 4.78
C ILE A 301 -58.81 24.64 4.74
N LYS A 302 -58.23 24.44 3.55
CA LYS A 302 -56.83 24.79 3.24
C LYS A 302 -56.73 25.49 1.89
N LEU A 303 -56.37 26.78 1.88
CA LEU A 303 -55.75 27.39 0.71
C LEU A 303 -54.24 27.19 0.82
N THR A 304 -53.69 26.36 -0.08
CA THR A 304 -52.26 26.34 -0.38
C THR A 304 -52.11 26.51 -1.88
N ILE A 305 -51.83 27.73 -2.34
CA ILE A 305 -51.44 27.97 -3.73
C ILE A 305 -49.94 27.68 -3.82
N THR A 306 -49.60 26.47 -4.25
CA THR A 306 -48.22 26.11 -4.59
C THR A 306 -47.87 26.79 -5.92
N TYR A 307 -47.11 27.89 -5.86
CA TYR A 307 -46.58 28.54 -7.05
C TYR A 307 -45.35 27.77 -7.55
N ASP A 308 -45.47 27.19 -8.73
CA ASP A 308 -44.37 26.55 -9.45
C ASP A 308 -43.88 27.49 -10.57
N PRO A 309 -42.67 28.06 -10.48
CA PRO A 309 -42.14 28.99 -11.47
C PRO A 309 -41.62 28.33 -12.76
N TYR A 310 -41.65 26.99 -12.88
CA TYR A 310 -41.07 26.27 -14.03
C TYR A 310 -42.11 25.63 -14.95
N ARG A 311 -43.37 25.54 -14.52
CA ARG A 311 -44.48 24.90 -15.24
C ARG A 311 -44.63 25.38 -16.69
N ASP A 312 -44.52 26.68 -16.92
CA ASP A 312 -44.67 27.26 -18.25
C ASP A 312 -43.48 26.91 -19.18
N MET A 313 -42.29 26.68 -18.62
CA MET A 313 -41.10 26.27 -19.38
C MET A 313 -41.06 24.77 -19.71
N GLU A 314 -41.81 23.93 -19.02
CA GLU A 314 -41.98 22.53 -19.44
C GLU A 314 -42.77 22.48 -20.77
N GLU A 315 -43.85 23.26 -20.90
CA GLU A 315 -44.63 23.34 -22.15
C GLU A 315 -43.81 23.93 -23.32
N ASP A 316 -43.00 24.98 -23.08
CA ASP A 316 -42.08 25.53 -24.10
C ASP A 316 -41.00 24.52 -24.54
N LEU A 317 -40.41 23.76 -23.61
CA LEU A 317 -39.38 22.76 -23.93
C LEU A 317 -39.98 21.59 -24.73
N ASP A 318 -41.17 21.15 -24.35
CA ASP A 318 -41.93 20.09 -25.01
C ASP A 318 -42.46 20.54 -26.40
N ALA A 319 -42.67 21.85 -26.62
CA ALA A 319 -42.91 22.43 -27.93
C ALA A 319 -41.63 22.47 -28.79
N ALA A 320 -40.49 22.91 -28.23
CA ALA A 320 -39.21 22.97 -28.93
C ALA A 320 -38.71 21.58 -29.38
N LEU A 321 -38.92 20.55 -28.55
CA LEU A 321 -38.62 19.16 -28.91
C LEU A 321 -39.47 18.68 -30.10
N ARG A 322 -40.76 19.05 -30.14
CA ARG A 322 -41.64 18.74 -31.27
C ARG A 322 -41.22 19.47 -32.55
N GLU A 323 -40.86 20.75 -32.48
CA GLU A 323 -40.32 21.47 -33.65
C GLU A 323 -39.00 20.86 -34.15
N ALA A 324 -38.13 20.38 -33.25
CA ALA A 324 -36.89 19.71 -33.63
C ALA A 324 -37.13 18.35 -34.31
N GLU A 325 -38.04 17.52 -33.79
CA GLU A 325 -38.45 16.27 -34.46
C GLU A 325 -39.08 16.53 -35.83
N ASP A 326 -39.98 17.51 -35.93
CA ASP A 326 -40.62 17.90 -37.18
C ASP A 326 -39.62 18.49 -38.19
N GLY A 327 -38.59 19.21 -37.71
CA GLY A 327 -37.47 19.68 -38.50
C GLY A 327 -36.66 18.53 -39.10
N ALA A 328 -36.24 17.57 -38.26
CA ALA A 328 -35.50 16.39 -38.70
C ALA A 328 -36.31 15.52 -39.69
N ARG A 329 -37.63 15.41 -39.50
CA ARG A 329 -38.54 14.73 -40.44
C ARG A 329 -38.59 15.44 -41.81
N ARG A 330 -38.68 16.78 -41.82
CA ARG A 330 -38.67 17.59 -43.06
C ARG A 330 -37.33 17.48 -43.80
N GLU A 331 -36.22 17.53 -43.07
CA GLU A 331 -34.87 17.37 -43.65
C GLU A 331 -34.70 15.97 -44.27
N ALA A 332 -35.16 14.91 -43.59
CA ALA A 332 -35.16 13.55 -44.13
C ALA A 332 -36.03 13.41 -45.40
N ASP A 333 -37.24 13.99 -45.42
CA ASP A 333 -38.11 14.02 -46.60
C ASP A 333 -37.52 14.84 -47.78
N GLU A 334 -36.77 15.89 -47.49
CA GLU A 334 -36.09 16.72 -48.50
C GLU A 334 -34.86 16.01 -49.09
N VAL A 335 -34.06 15.33 -48.26
CA VAL A 335 -32.96 14.44 -48.72
C VAL A 335 -33.52 13.29 -49.58
N ALA A 336 -34.60 12.63 -49.15
CA ALA A 336 -35.26 11.59 -49.93
C ALA A 336 -35.80 12.11 -51.29
N ARG A 337 -36.29 13.35 -51.34
CA ARG A 337 -36.65 14.03 -52.59
C ARG A 337 -35.45 14.33 -53.49
N ALA A 338 -34.31 14.70 -52.90
CA ALA A 338 -33.11 15.06 -53.64
C ALA A 338 -32.47 13.84 -54.33
N GLU A 339 -32.43 12.67 -53.68
CA GLU A 339 -31.91 11.43 -54.29
C GLU A 339 -32.86 10.82 -55.32
N GLY A 340 -34.18 11.00 -55.17
CA GLY A 340 -35.19 10.44 -56.06
C GLY A 340 -35.24 10.97 -57.50
N ALA A 341 -34.36 11.91 -57.89
CA ALA A 341 -34.57 12.74 -59.09
C ALA A 341 -33.34 12.96 -60.01
N ARG A 342 -32.61 11.90 -60.41
CA ARG A 342 -31.62 11.96 -61.53
C ARG A 342 -31.51 10.66 -62.36
N PRO A 343 -31.80 10.69 -63.68
CA PRO A 343 -31.67 9.52 -64.57
C PRO A 343 -30.24 9.30 -65.10
N LEU A 344 -29.95 8.10 -65.61
CA LEU A 344 -28.62 7.65 -66.02
C LEU A 344 -28.34 7.78 -67.53
N SER A 345 -27.09 8.18 -67.85
CA SER A 345 -26.38 7.96 -69.15
C SER A 345 -26.88 8.78 -70.39
N PRO A 346 -26.11 8.90 -71.52
CA PRO A 346 -24.87 8.19 -71.87
C PRO A 346 -23.68 8.98 -72.52
N HIS A 347 -22.49 8.36 -72.44
CA HIS A 347 -21.43 8.23 -73.47
C HIS A 347 -20.56 9.39 -74.06
N THR A 348 -19.23 9.12 -74.00
CA THR A 348 -18.12 9.55 -74.91
C THR A 348 -17.67 11.03 -74.85
N LYS A 349 -16.42 11.41 -75.16
CA LYS A 349 -15.28 10.82 -75.95
C LYS A 349 -13.94 11.42 -75.41
N THR A 350 -12.68 11.10 -75.78
CA THR A 350 -12.02 10.45 -76.94
C THR A 350 -10.69 9.75 -76.51
N LYS A 351 -9.63 9.74 -77.34
CA LYS A 351 -8.21 9.33 -77.13
C LYS A 351 -7.33 10.18 -78.10
N PRO A 352 -5.97 10.10 -78.18
CA PRO A 352 -5.15 8.92 -78.57
C PRO A 352 -3.89 8.69 -77.67
N SER A 353 -3.04 7.67 -77.82
CA SER A 353 -2.89 6.57 -78.81
C SER A 353 -2.73 5.20 -78.08
N GLY A 354 -2.00 4.12 -78.46
CA GLY A 354 -1.27 3.70 -79.66
C GLY A 354 -0.65 2.29 -79.47
N SER A 355 -0.22 1.66 -80.57
CA SER A 355 0.71 0.49 -80.76
C SER A 355 1.29 -0.28 -79.55
N ASN A 356 1.40 -1.62 -79.46
CA ASN A 356 1.06 -2.85 -80.26
C ASN A 356 1.05 -4.07 -79.28
N GLY A 357 0.68 -5.34 -79.56
CA GLY A 357 0.14 -6.04 -80.74
C GLY A 357 1.08 -7.15 -81.31
N ALA A 358 0.71 -8.43 -81.55
CA ALA A 358 -0.50 -9.21 -81.20
C ALA A 358 -0.34 -10.76 -81.45
N ALA A 359 -1.20 -11.60 -80.83
CA ALA A 359 -1.64 -12.96 -81.26
C ALA A 359 -0.65 -14.18 -81.11
N HIS A 360 -1.03 -15.48 -81.15
CA HIS A 360 -2.31 -16.22 -81.38
C HIS A 360 -2.27 -17.71 -80.88
N HIS A 361 -3.41 -18.31 -80.49
CA HIS A 361 -3.77 -19.77 -80.44
C HIS A 361 -2.95 -20.75 -79.54
N ASP A 362 -3.44 -21.96 -79.16
CA ASP A 362 -4.75 -22.64 -79.35
C ASP A 362 -5.25 -23.43 -78.10
N SER A 363 -6.24 -24.33 -78.26
CA SER A 363 -7.18 -24.80 -77.21
C SER A 363 -7.46 -26.33 -77.20
N THR A 364 -7.87 -26.88 -76.05
CA THR A 364 -8.58 -28.18 -75.88
C THR A 364 -9.50 -28.18 -74.63
N HIS A 365 -10.51 -29.06 -74.55
CA HIS A 365 -11.66 -28.90 -73.62
C HIS A 365 -12.28 -30.22 -73.10
N ALA A 366 -12.75 -30.22 -71.83
CA ALA A 366 -13.77 -31.11 -71.21
C ALA A 366 -13.40 -32.61 -70.98
N ARG A 367 -13.95 -33.36 -70.00
CA ARG A 367 -15.38 -33.52 -69.58
C ARG A 367 -15.63 -33.98 -68.11
N LYS A 368 -16.91 -33.90 -67.70
CA LYS A 368 -17.63 -34.48 -66.54
C LYS A 368 -17.73 -36.04 -66.56
N ALA A 369 -18.24 -36.79 -65.56
CA ALA A 369 -18.34 -36.69 -64.07
C ALA A 369 -19.16 -37.88 -63.46
N ALA A 370 -18.99 -38.14 -62.15
CA ALA A 370 -19.96 -38.69 -61.15
C ALA A 370 -20.43 -40.18 -61.14
N ARG A 371 -20.98 -40.58 -59.96
CA ARG A 371 -21.57 -41.88 -59.45
C ARG A 371 -20.68 -42.61 -58.41
N HIS A 372 -21.15 -43.25 -57.33
CA HIS A 372 -22.49 -43.40 -56.69
C HIS A 372 -22.33 -43.79 -55.19
N ASP A 373 -23.39 -43.69 -54.38
CA ASP A 373 -23.44 -44.02 -52.94
C ASP A 373 -23.77 -45.50 -52.62
N ALA A 374 -23.40 -45.99 -51.41
CA ALA A 374 -24.31 -46.62 -50.39
C ALA A 374 -23.66 -47.57 -49.34
N VAL A 375 -23.48 -47.07 -48.10
CA VAL A 375 -23.68 -47.64 -46.73
C VAL A 375 -23.44 -49.14 -46.34
N VAL A 376 -23.03 -49.31 -45.06
CA VAL A 376 -23.12 -50.45 -44.09
C VAL A 376 -22.02 -51.55 -44.08
N GLN A 377 -21.12 -51.52 -43.08
CA GLN A 377 -21.00 -52.51 -41.97
C GLN A 377 -19.76 -52.27 -41.06
N SER A 378 -19.87 -52.73 -39.81
CA SER A 378 -18.83 -52.92 -38.77
C SER A 378 -19.05 -54.34 -38.19
N PRO A 379 -18.07 -55.07 -37.60
CA PRO A 379 -17.10 -54.57 -36.61
C PRO A 379 -15.69 -55.25 -36.55
N ALA A 380 -14.94 -54.87 -35.50
CA ALA A 380 -13.93 -55.63 -34.74
C ALA A 380 -12.41 -55.56 -35.09
N ASP A 381 -11.64 -55.52 -33.98
CA ASP A 381 -10.25 -55.92 -33.70
C ASP A 381 -9.02 -55.22 -34.34
N ALA A 382 -8.40 -54.37 -33.48
CA ALA A 382 -6.97 -54.27 -33.09
C ALA A 382 -5.87 -54.14 -34.19
N GLU A 383 -4.97 -53.14 -34.17
CA GLU A 383 -4.10 -52.70 -33.07
C GLU A 383 -3.67 -51.20 -33.20
N PRO A 384 -2.91 -50.59 -32.26
CA PRO A 384 -2.87 -49.12 -32.10
C PRO A 384 -1.92 -48.35 -33.02
N ALA A 385 -2.34 -47.15 -33.43
CA ALA A 385 -1.51 -46.16 -34.11
C ALA A 385 -0.64 -45.34 -33.14
N THR A 386 0.52 -44.90 -33.61
CA THR A 386 1.55 -44.18 -32.84
C THR A 386 1.06 -42.81 -32.34
N PRO A 387 1.37 -42.39 -31.09
CA PRO A 387 0.99 -41.07 -30.58
C PRO A 387 1.67 -39.93 -31.35
N ALA A 388 0.92 -38.85 -31.57
CA ALA A 388 1.44 -37.62 -32.15
C ALA A 388 2.47 -36.94 -31.22
N VAL A 389 3.46 -36.25 -31.79
CA VAL A 389 4.51 -35.56 -31.04
C VAL A 389 3.91 -34.35 -30.32
N ALA A 390 3.94 -34.38 -28.99
CA ALA A 390 3.57 -33.23 -28.18
C ALA A 390 4.58 -32.08 -28.34
N ALA A 391 4.09 -30.84 -28.34
CA ALA A 391 4.93 -29.66 -28.15
C ALA A 391 5.60 -29.72 -26.76
N PRO A 392 6.81 -29.14 -26.58
CA PRO A 392 7.51 -29.22 -25.30
C PRO A 392 6.76 -28.49 -24.18
N ASP A 393 6.40 -29.23 -23.12
CA ASP A 393 5.83 -28.69 -21.89
C ASP A 393 6.75 -27.59 -21.31
N ILE A 394 6.29 -26.33 -21.34
CA ILE A 394 6.84 -25.28 -20.48
C ILE A 394 6.42 -25.61 -19.05
N PRO A 395 7.35 -25.80 -18.10
CA PRO A 395 7.03 -26.32 -16.77
C PRO A 395 6.20 -25.32 -15.95
N SER A 396 4.88 -25.49 -15.97
CA SER A 396 3.93 -24.57 -15.35
C SER A 396 3.98 -24.66 -13.81
N PRO A 397 3.84 -23.53 -13.07
CA PRO A 397 3.88 -23.51 -11.61
C PRO A 397 2.70 -24.25 -10.93
N VAL A 398 1.68 -24.60 -11.70
CA VAL A 398 0.43 -25.29 -11.34
C VAL A 398 0.63 -26.54 -10.45
N ARG A 399 1.79 -27.22 -10.51
CA ARG A 399 2.07 -28.43 -9.72
C ARG A 399 2.14 -28.22 -8.20
N LEU A 400 2.12 -26.99 -7.69
CA LEU A 400 1.93 -26.73 -6.26
C LEU A 400 0.43 -26.67 -5.88
N GLN A 401 -0.40 -25.97 -6.64
CA GLN A 401 -1.78 -25.60 -6.23
C GLN A 401 -2.73 -26.81 -6.06
N ALA A 402 -2.67 -27.81 -6.94
CA ALA A 402 -3.60 -28.95 -6.96
C ALA A 402 -3.46 -29.93 -5.76
N ASP A 403 -2.54 -29.65 -4.83
CA ASP A 403 -2.19 -30.53 -3.69
C ASP A 403 -2.34 -29.80 -2.33
N LEU A 404 -2.85 -28.56 -2.38
CA LEU A 404 -3.14 -27.64 -1.28
C LEU A 404 -4.62 -27.72 -0.84
N PRO A 405 -4.94 -27.32 0.40
CA PRO A 405 -6.31 -27.02 0.82
C PRO A 405 -7.01 -26.05 -0.13
N GLN A 406 -8.22 -26.37 -0.56
CA GLN A 406 -9.11 -25.44 -1.29
C GLN A 406 -9.99 -24.70 -0.28
N ASP A 407 -10.59 -25.42 0.66
CA ASP A 407 -11.34 -24.90 1.81
C ASP A 407 -10.49 -25.04 3.08
N PHE A 408 -10.11 -23.92 3.69
CA PHE A 408 -9.28 -23.92 4.89
C PHE A 408 -10.04 -24.49 6.09
N ALA A 409 -11.29 -24.06 6.28
CA ALA A 409 -12.11 -24.40 7.44
C ALA A 409 -12.40 -25.91 7.53
N SER A 410 -12.62 -26.60 6.40
CA SER A 410 -12.81 -28.06 6.37
C SER A 410 -11.52 -28.87 6.22
N GLU A 411 -10.51 -28.42 5.46
CA GLU A 411 -9.30 -29.24 5.22
C GLU A 411 -8.12 -29.00 6.19
N VAL A 412 -8.07 -27.88 6.91
CA VAL A 412 -6.98 -27.54 7.85
C VAL A 412 -7.37 -27.81 9.32
N HIS A 413 -6.51 -28.52 10.05
CA HIS A 413 -6.64 -28.72 11.49
C HIS A 413 -5.95 -27.58 12.26
N CYS A 414 -6.74 -26.72 12.88
CA CYS A 414 -6.23 -25.70 13.80
C CYS A 414 -6.08 -26.28 15.21
N THR A 415 -4.95 -26.01 15.87
CA THR A 415 -4.75 -26.39 17.28
C THR A 415 -5.37 -25.33 18.19
N ASP A 416 -5.97 -25.78 19.29
CA ASP A 416 -6.57 -24.92 20.32
C ASP A 416 -5.65 -23.76 20.76
N ARG A 417 -4.35 -24.03 20.96
CA ARG A 417 -3.35 -23.00 21.30
C ARG A 417 -3.14 -21.93 20.23
N LEU A 418 -3.09 -22.32 18.95
CA LEU A 418 -2.89 -21.36 17.85
C LEU A 418 -4.17 -20.59 17.54
N LEU A 419 -5.35 -21.18 17.80
CA LEU A 419 -6.62 -20.45 17.81
C LEU A 419 -6.67 -19.44 18.97
N GLN A 420 -6.35 -19.86 20.20
CA GLN A 420 -6.30 -18.97 21.37
C GLN A 420 -5.30 -17.83 21.20
N LEU A 421 -4.17 -18.07 20.51
CA LEU A 421 -3.25 -17.01 20.10
C LEU A 421 -3.97 -16.03 19.17
N LEU A 422 -4.52 -16.49 18.04
CA LEU A 422 -5.18 -15.62 17.07
C LEU A 422 -6.39 -14.85 17.64
N TYR A 423 -7.22 -15.49 18.47
CA TYR A 423 -8.33 -14.83 19.19
C TYR A 423 -7.88 -13.80 20.25
N ARG A 424 -6.61 -13.84 20.70
CA ARG A 424 -6.02 -12.82 21.59
C ARG A 424 -5.42 -11.65 20.81
N THR A 425 -5.00 -11.89 19.56
CA THR A 425 -4.18 -10.95 18.79
C THR A 425 -4.94 -10.22 17.70
N LEU A 426 -5.97 -10.83 17.11
CA LEU A 426 -6.80 -10.15 16.12
C LEU A 426 -7.86 -9.27 16.82
N PRO A 427 -8.40 -8.23 16.15
CA PRO A 427 -9.48 -7.40 16.70
C PRO A 427 -10.70 -8.22 17.16
N ILE A 428 -11.43 -7.72 18.15
CA ILE A 428 -12.52 -8.44 18.83
C ILE A 428 -13.73 -8.74 17.93
N ASP A 429 -13.85 -8.03 16.81
CA ASP A 429 -14.87 -8.18 15.76
C ASP A 429 -14.42 -9.08 14.59
N ALA A 430 -13.18 -9.56 14.58
CA ALA A 430 -12.65 -10.42 13.52
C ALA A 430 -13.02 -11.90 13.72
N ASP A 431 -13.78 -12.47 12.78
CA ASP A 431 -13.90 -13.92 12.67
C ASP A 431 -12.55 -14.51 12.20
N VAL A 432 -11.82 -15.09 13.16
CA VAL A 432 -10.51 -15.73 12.94
C VAL A 432 -10.56 -16.81 11.86
N MET A 433 -11.67 -17.54 11.72
CA MET A 433 -11.79 -18.60 10.72
C MET A 433 -12.11 -18.05 9.33
N SER A 434 -12.94 -17.01 9.23
CA SER A 434 -13.19 -16.30 7.95
C SER A 434 -11.90 -15.61 7.46
N VAL A 435 -11.20 -14.90 8.35
CA VAL A 435 -9.89 -14.28 8.05
C VAL A 435 -8.90 -15.32 7.53
N LEU A 436 -8.79 -16.48 8.19
CA LEU A 436 -7.86 -17.54 7.77
C LEU A 436 -8.20 -18.13 6.40
N ASP A 437 -9.48 -18.35 6.07
CA ASP A 437 -9.90 -18.89 4.77
C ASP A 437 -9.76 -17.86 3.64
N GLU A 438 -10.23 -16.62 3.86
CA GLU A 438 -10.11 -15.51 2.92
C GLU A 438 -8.63 -15.18 2.61
N ASP A 439 -7.78 -15.05 3.63
CA ASP A 439 -6.36 -14.72 3.44
C ASP A 439 -5.61 -15.88 2.78
N TRP A 440 -5.99 -17.13 3.09
CA TRP A 440 -5.48 -18.31 2.39
C TRP A 440 -5.87 -18.35 0.91
N ARG A 441 -7.12 -18.03 0.59
CA ARG A 441 -7.64 -17.95 -0.79
C ARG A 441 -6.97 -16.83 -1.57
N VAL A 442 -6.87 -15.63 -1.00
CA VAL A 442 -6.15 -14.48 -1.59
C VAL A 442 -4.68 -14.82 -1.81
N ALA A 443 -4.02 -15.51 -0.88
CA ALA A 443 -2.62 -15.91 -1.05
C ALA A 443 -2.42 -16.98 -2.15
N ARG A 444 -3.36 -17.93 -2.31
CA ARG A 444 -3.36 -18.90 -3.43
C ARG A 444 -3.57 -18.24 -4.80
N SER A 445 -4.34 -17.14 -4.86
CA SER A 445 -4.54 -16.35 -6.09
C SER A 445 -3.32 -15.49 -6.44
N THR A 446 -2.85 -14.70 -5.47
CA THR A 446 -1.82 -13.65 -5.64
C THR A 446 -0.37 -14.18 -5.64
N GLY A 447 -0.20 -15.50 -5.62
CA GLY A 447 1.12 -16.15 -5.60
C GLY A 447 1.96 -15.92 -4.34
N SER A 448 1.42 -15.29 -3.30
CA SER A 448 2.13 -14.89 -2.07
C SER A 448 2.41 -16.04 -1.08
N LEU A 449 2.44 -17.28 -1.59
CA LEU A 449 2.76 -18.49 -0.82
C LEU A 449 4.27 -18.78 -0.80
N GLY A 450 4.85 -18.78 0.40
CA GLY A 450 6.22 -19.24 0.64
C GLY A 450 6.30 -20.73 1.02
N GLY A 451 7.47 -21.33 0.81
CA GLY A 451 7.84 -22.62 1.41
C GLY A 451 7.93 -23.82 0.46
N THR A 452 7.22 -24.90 0.79
CA THR A 452 7.42 -26.25 0.23
C THR A 452 6.12 -27.07 0.25
N ARG A 453 6.06 -28.14 -0.56
CA ARG A 453 4.92 -29.09 -0.65
C ARG A 453 4.47 -29.75 0.68
N SER A 454 5.25 -29.61 1.77
CA SER A 454 4.92 -30.12 3.11
C SER A 454 4.90 -29.06 4.23
N LYS A 455 5.35 -27.83 3.94
CA LYS A 455 5.28 -26.67 4.84
C LYS A 455 5.08 -25.42 3.98
N VAL A 456 3.90 -24.81 4.03
CA VAL A 456 3.53 -23.61 3.26
C VAL A 456 3.28 -22.47 4.24
N THR A 457 3.71 -21.26 3.90
CA THR A 457 3.56 -20.06 4.73
C THR A 457 2.89 -18.96 3.90
N PHE A 458 1.95 -18.22 4.47
CA PHE A 458 1.17 -17.18 3.80
C PHE A 458 0.93 -15.98 4.74
N PRO A 459 0.79 -14.75 4.22
CA PRO A 459 0.50 -13.57 5.04
C PRO A 459 -0.99 -13.47 5.39
N LEU A 460 -1.29 -12.88 6.54
CA LEU A 460 -2.63 -12.36 6.86
C LEU A 460 -2.75 -10.86 6.50
N ARG A 461 -3.99 -10.36 6.47
CA ARG A 461 -4.34 -8.93 6.37
C ARG A 461 -3.91 -8.07 7.56
N TYR A 462 -3.34 -8.71 8.59
CA TYR A 462 -2.87 -8.06 9.81
C TYR A 462 -1.35 -8.01 9.83
N LEU A 463 -0.82 -6.90 10.31
CA LEU A 463 0.61 -6.66 10.51
C LEU A 463 1.00 -7.03 11.95
N GLN A 464 2.29 -7.21 12.19
CA GLN A 464 2.85 -7.44 13.53
C GLN A 464 2.71 -6.18 14.42
N GLU A 465 2.97 -6.29 15.74
CA GLU A 465 2.79 -5.18 16.70
C GLU A 465 3.53 -3.87 16.35
N ASP A 466 4.57 -3.94 15.51
CA ASP A 466 5.39 -2.81 15.05
C ASP A 466 4.93 -2.22 13.69
N GLY A 467 3.95 -2.84 13.03
CA GLY A 467 3.48 -2.47 11.69
C GLY A 467 4.48 -2.75 10.55
N SER A 468 5.59 -3.44 10.79
CA SER A 468 6.67 -3.57 9.80
C SER A 468 6.45 -4.65 8.74
N SER A 469 5.70 -5.70 9.09
CA SER A 469 5.48 -6.88 8.24
C SER A 469 4.18 -7.60 8.60
N HIS A 470 3.68 -8.44 7.68
CA HIS A 470 2.47 -9.23 7.88
C HIS A 470 2.66 -10.34 8.91
N VAL A 471 1.59 -10.68 9.62
CA VAL A 471 1.49 -11.91 10.42
C VAL A 471 1.58 -13.12 9.49
N MET A 472 2.64 -13.91 9.61
CA MET A 472 2.94 -15.02 8.71
C MET A 472 2.41 -16.35 9.26
N VAL A 473 1.26 -16.79 8.76
CA VAL A 473 0.65 -18.08 9.11
C VAL A 473 1.31 -19.21 8.34
N THR A 474 1.55 -20.34 9.02
CA THR A 474 2.20 -21.51 8.42
C THR A 474 1.38 -22.78 8.59
N LEU A 475 1.10 -23.43 7.46
CA LEU A 475 0.49 -24.76 7.38
C LEU A 475 1.54 -25.85 7.19
N ARG A 476 1.32 -27.01 7.81
CA ARG A 476 2.14 -28.20 7.66
C ARG A 476 1.30 -29.39 7.22
N ARG A 477 1.79 -30.11 6.20
CA ARG A 477 1.19 -31.36 5.74
C ARG A 477 1.71 -32.53 6.56
N SER A 478 0.79 -33.41 6.98
CA SER A 478 1.13 -34.66 7.66
C SER A 478 0.89 -35.87 6.75
N SER A 479 1.71 -36.91 6.90
CA SER A 479 1.52 -38.20 6.22
C SER A 479 0.45 -39.07 6.89
N LYS A 480 0.10 -38.79 8.14
CA LYS A 480 -1.05 -39.34 8.86
C LYS A 480 -2.05 -38.23 9.13
N ALA A 481 -3.32 -38.46 8.86
CA ALA A 481 -4.35 -37.46 9.11
C ALA A 481 -4.51 -37.17 10.61
N THR A 482 -4.57 -35.89 10.99
CA THR A 482 -4.87 -35.42 12.35
C THR A 482 -6.33 -34.98 12.37
N ALA A 483 -7.16 -35.61 13.21
CA ALA A 483 -8.62 -35.44 13.21
C ALA A 483 -9.26 -35.56 11.81
N GLY A 484 -8.79 -36.52 10.99
CA GLY A 484 -9.23 -36.72 9.61
C GLY A 484 -8.60 -35.78 8.57
N LYS A 485 -8.05 -34.64 8.99
CA LYS A 485 -7.46 -33.62 8.12
C LYS A 485 -5.98 -33.90 7.81
N ARG A 486 -5.52 -33.58 6.59
CA ARG A 486 -4.12 -33.82 6.14
C ARG A 486 -3.19 -32.63 6.34
N TRP A 487 -3.76 -31.44 6.47
CA TRP A 487 -3.04 -30.20 6.75
C TRP A 487 -3.38 -29.73 8.16
N ALA A 488 -2.42 -29.08 8.82
CA ALA A 488 -2.61 -28.47 10.12
C ALA A 488 -1.97 -27.09 10.17
N LEU A 489 -2.62 -26.16 10.86
CA LEU A 489 -2.03 -24.91 11.31
C LEU A 489 -0.88 -25.27 12.27
N ALA A 490 0.32 -24.79 11.97
CA ALA A 490 1.54 -25.24 12.63
C ALA A 490 2.33 -24.10 13.29
N TYR A 491 2.29 -22.88 12.72
CA TYR A 491 2.91 -21.70 13.32
C TYR A 491 2.18 -20.41 12.95
N VAL A 492 2.30 -19.40 13.81
CA VAL A 492 1.97 -17.98 13.55
C VAL A 492 3.23 -17.18 13.85
N ASP A 493 3.76 -16.44 12.87
CA ASP A 493 5.07 -15.75 12.94
C ASP A 493 6.26 -16.63 13.35
N GLY A 494 6.12 -17.96 13.18
CA GLY A 494 7.11 -18.97 13.57
C GLY A 494 6.94 -19.52 14.99
N ASP A 495 6.04 -18.98 15.80
CA ASP A 495 5.62 -19.50 17.11
C ASP A 495 4.62 -20.64 16.94
N ASP A 496 4.73 -21.72 17.73
CA ASP A 496 3.80 -22.86 17.71
C ASP A 496 2.65 -22.74 18.73
N GLY A 497 2.47 -21.54 19.31
CA GLY A 497 1.50 -21.26 20.36
C GLY A 497 2.06 -21.59 21.74
N THR A 498 3.38 -21.41 21.94
CA THR A 498 4.05 -21.64 23.23
C THR A 498 5.03 -20.54 23.65
N GLY A 499 5.37 -19.60 22.77
CA GLY A 499 6.13 -18.40 23.11
C GLY A 499 5.25 -17.19 23.43
N ASP A 500 5.92 -16.08 23.74
CA ASP A 500 5.30 -14.80 24.14
C ASP A 500 5.02 -13.87 22.95
N THR A 501 5.01 -14.42 21.73
CA THR A 501 4.68 -13.69 20.49
C THR A 501 3.29 -13.05 20.61
N HIS A 502 3.20 -11.76 20.28
CA HIS A 502 1.97 -10.95 20.37
C HIS A 502 1.25 -11.07 21.73
N GLN A 503 2.01 -11.03 22.84
CA GLN A 503 1.48 -11.07 24.20
C GLN A 503 1.06 -9.69 24.74
N ALA A 504 1.48 -8.60 24.10
CA ALA A 504 1.26 -7.22 24.56
C ALA A 504 0.18 -6.47 23.75
N VAL A 505 -0.51 -7.15 22.84
CA VAL A 505 -1.63 -6.61 22.06
C VAL A 505 -2.76 -6.13 22.99
N GLY A 506 -3.23 -4.90 22.76
CA GLY A 506 -4.34 -4.32 23.50
C GLY A 506 -5.72 -4.73 22.95
N LEU A 507 -6.79 -4.18 23.54
CA LEU A 507 -8.18 -4.44 23.10
C LEU A 507 -8.47 -4.02 21.64
N GLU A 508 -7.60 -3.22 21.03
CA GLU A 508 -7.68 -2.76 19.63
C GLU A 508 -7.22 -3.85 18.64
N GLY A 509 -6.55 -4.92 19.09
CA GLY A 509 -5.98 -5.96 18.24
C GLY A 509 -4.68 -5.54 17.53
N LEU A 510 -4.19 -6.42 16.65
CA LEU A 510 -3.08 -6.13 15.74
C LEU A 510 -3.52 -5.18 14.61
N PRO A 511 -2.64 -4.27 14.15
CA PRO A 511 -2.97 -3.34 13.07
C PRO A 511 -3.25 -4.07 11.75
N LYS A 512 -4.19 -3.55 10.96
CA LYS A 512 -4.50 -4.05 9.61
C LYS A 512 -3.52 -3.46 8.58
N GLU A 513 -3.33 -4.15 7.46
CA GLU A 513 -2.64 -3.64 6.28
C GLU A 513 -3.31 -2.37 5.71
N ASP A 514 -2.53 -1.50 5.07
CA ASP A 514 -3.05 -0.41 4.24
C ASP A 514 -3.54 -0.98 2.90
N GLU A 515 -4.87 -1.06 2.75
CA GLU A 515 -5.49 -1.72 1.59
C GLU A 515 -5.44 -0.89 0.30
N GLY A 516 -4.97 0.36 0.34
CA GLY A 516 -4.90 1.27 -0.81
C GLY A 516 -5.43 2.66 -0.51
N ALA A 517 -5.23 3.60 -1.44
CA ALA A 517 -5.63 4.99 -1.29
C ALA A 517 -7.15 5.18 -1.14
N TRP A 518 -7.95 4.31 -1.77
CA TRP A 518 -9.40 4.25 -1.65
C TRP A 518 -9.87 4.16 -0.19
N SER A 519 -9.11 3.44 0.66
CA SER A 519 -9.42 3.29 2.09
C SER A 519 -9.34 4.63 2.85
N ASP A 520 -8.65 5.64 2.31
CA ASP A 520 -8.63 6.98 2.88
C ASP A 520 -9.94 7.74 2.67
N LEU A 521 -10.68 7.46 1.60
CA LEU A 521 -11.91 8.20 1.25
C LEU A 521 -13.04 7.94 2.27
N ALA A 522 -13.06 6.74 2.85
CA ALA A 522 -14.02 6.26 3.83
C ALA A 522 -13.82 6.89 5.23
N GLY A 523 -13.99 8.21 5.31
CA GLY A 523 -13.98 8.93 6.58
C GLY A 523 -15.13 8.51 7.50
N SER A 524 -14.80 7.76 8.54
CA SER A 524 -15.68 7.39 9.65
C SER A 524 -16.99 6.68 9.29
N SER A 525 -16.90 5.59 8.52
CA SER A 525 -18.00 4.62 8.30
C SER A 525 -18.41 3.84 9.57
N LEU A 526 -18.76 4.53 10.65
CA LEU A 526 -19.19 3.94 11.92
C LEU A 526 -20.52 3.19 11.76
N GLY A 527 -20.44 1.85 11.71
CA GLY A 527 -21.61 0.97 11.70
C GLY A 527 -22.01 0.39 10.33
N MET A 528 -21.23 0.62 9.27
CA MET A 528 -21.35 -0.20 8.05
C MET A 528 -20.53 -1.49 8.21
N ALA A 529 -21.07 -2.61 7.72
CA ALA A 529 -20.30 -3.85 7.61
C ALA A 529 -19.15 -3.63 6.61
N PRO A 530 -17.94 -4.19 6.86
CA PRO A 530 -16.80 -3.97 5.99
C PRO A 530 -17.04 -4.60 4.61
N THR A 531 -17.12 -3.77 3.58
CA THR A 531 -17.09 -4.21 2.17
C THR A 531 -15.78 -4.93 1.88
N THR A 532 -15.83 -5.97 1.04
CA THR A 532 -14.62 -6.65 0.58
C THR A 532 -13.69 -5.66 -0.13
N SER A 533 -12.40 -5.64 0.24
CA SER A 533 -11.41 -4.80 -0.43
C SER A 533 -11.35 -5.13 -1.93
N PRO A 534 -11.31 -4.13 -2.85
CA PRO A 534 -11.26 -4.36 -4.30
C PRO A 534 -10.13 -5.29 -4.74
N ALA A 535 -8.96 -5.22 -4.08
CA ALA A 535 -7.83 -6.11 -4.35
C ALA A 535 -8.11 -7.57 -3.93
N ARG A 536 -8.89 -7.76 -2.85
CA ARG A 536 -9.32 -9.06 -2.34
C ARG A 536 -10.47 -9.64 -3.17
N GLU A 537 -11.30 -8.78 -3.75
CA GLU A 537 -12.37 -9.18 -4.67
C GLU A 537 -11.80 -9.74 -5.99
N LEU A 538 -10.87 -9.02 -6.64
CA LEU A 538 -10.16 -9.51 -7.82
C LEU A 538 -9.42 -10.83 -7.56
N ALA A 539 -8.75 -10.95 -6.40
CA ALA A 539 -8.06 -12.17 -6.01
C ALA A 539 -9.01 -13.36 -5.70
N GLN A 540 -10.25 -13.09 -5.26
CA GLN A 540 -11.26 -14.14 -5.04
C GLN A 540 -11.98 -14.56 -6.33
N PHE A 541 -12.09 -13.65 -7.31
CA PHE A 541 -12.63 -13.92 -8.64
C PHE A 541 -11.69 -14.81 -9.47
N ALA A 542 -10.40 -14.45 -9.55
CA ALA A 542 -9.43 -15.15 -10.38
C ALA A 542 -8.09 -15.39 -9.68
N VAL A 543 -7.40 -16.47 -10.08
CA VAL A 543 -5.97 -16.68 -9.84
C VAL A 543 -5.19 -15.76 -10.78
N ILE A 544 -4.60 -14.69 -10.24
CA ILE A 544 -3.89 -13.66 -11.04
C ILE A 544 -2.37 -13.90 -11.15
N GLY A 545 -1.77 -14.70 -10.27
CA GLY A 545 -0.32 -14.83 -10.16
C GLY A 545 0.28 -13.70 -9.30
N SER A 546 1.57 -13.40 -9.46
CA SER A 546 2.17 -12.32 -8.67
C SER A 546 1.71 -10.93 -9.15
N TRP A 547 1.48 -10.00 -8.23
CA TRP A 547 1.10 -8.62 -8.57
C TRP A 547 2.14 -7.94 -9.47
N ASP A 548 3.43 -8.19 -9.27
CA ASP A 548 4.52 -7.63 -10.07
C ASP A 548 4.48 -8.08 -11.54
N GLU A 549 4.17 -9.35 -11.80
CA GLU A 549 4.04 -9.89 -13.17
C GLU A 549 2.71 -9.43 -13.81
N PHE A 550 1.62 -9.48 -13.05
CA PHE A 550 0.27 -9.10 -13.50
C PHE A 550 0.20 -7.61 -13.87
N LEU A 551 0.58 -6.72 -12.96
CA LEU A 551 0.59 -5.27 -13.20
C LEU A 551 1.71 -4.87 -14.17
N GLY A 552 2.85 -5.57 -14.16
CA GLY A 552 3.93 -5.36 -15.12
C GLY A 552 3.52 -5.67 -16.56
N ALA A 553 2.71 -6.70 -16.79
CA ALA A 553 2.16 -7.01 -18.10
C ALA A 553 1.21 -5.91 -18.59
N LEU A 554 0.32 -5.40 -17.73
CA LEU A 554 -0.57 -4.29 -18.07
C LEU A 554 0.22 -2.99 -18.35
N ALA A 555 1.15 -2.62 -17.47
CA ALA A 555 1.99 -1.42 -17.62
C ALA A 555 2.90 -1.46 -18.85
N THR A 556 3.23 -2.65 -19.36
CA THR A 556 3.99 -2.82 -20.62
C THR A 556 3.11 -2.67 -21.87
N MET A 557 1.80 -2.90 -21.73
CA MET A 557 0.83 -2.86 -22.84
C MET A 557 0.11 -1.50 -22.96
N ALA A 558 -0.13 -0.84 -21.82
CA ALA A 558 -0.76 0.47 -21.73
C ALA A 558 0.13 1.61 -22.28
N ALA A 559 -0.48 2.79 -22.47
CA ALA A 559 0.25 4.02 -22.70
C ALA A 559 1.23 4.32 -21.52
N PRO A 560 2.40 4.96 -21.77
CA PRO A 560 3.40 5.19 -20.72
C PRO A 560 2.96 6.24 -19.68
N GLU A 561 2.64 5.78 -18.46
CA GLU A 561 2.19 6.61 -17.34
C GLU A 561 3.02 6.38 -16.05
N ARG A 562 2.85 7.26 -15.04
CA ARG A 562 3.46 7.11 -13.72
C ARG A 562 2.60 6.22 -12.80
N TRP A 563 2.93 4.94 -12.77
CA TRP A 563 2.19 3.91 -12.01
C TRP A 563 2.70 3.61 -10.59
N ASN A 564 3.77 4.25 -10.15
CA ASN A 564 4.42 4.00 -8.84
C ASN A 564 4.16 5.16 -7.87
N TYR A 565 4.00 4.87 -6.58
CA TYR A 565 4.06 5.89 -5.52
C TYR A 565 5.50 6.40 -5.31
N PRO A 566 5.71 7.59 -4.72
CA PRO A 566 7.03 8.07 -4.35
C PRO A 566 7.80 7.05 -3.49
N GLY A 567 8.97 6.64 -3.96
CA GLY A 567 9.82 5.64 -3.29
C GLY A 567 9.55 4.17 -3.64
N GLU A 568 8.50 3.85 -4.41
CA GLU A 568 8.33 2.55 -5.09
C GLU A 568 9.24 2.44 -6.33
N GLY A 569 9.40 1.23 -6.87
CA GLY A 569 10.14 0.99 -8.12
C GLY A 569 10.99 -0.27 -8.13
N VAL A 570 11.90 -0.38 -9.10
CA VAL A 570 12.78 -1.54 -9.26
C VAL A 570 13.69 -1.67 -8.04
N GLY A 571 13.65 -2.82 -7.36
CA GLY A 571 14.39 -3.06 -6.12
C GLY A 571 13.71 -2.53 -4.84
N LYS A 572 12.43 -2.14 -4.90
CA LYS A 572 11.62 -1.74 -3.75
C LYS A 572 10.57 -2.80 -3.41
N ALA A 573 10.00 -2.70 -2.21
CA ALA A 573 9.08 -3.70 -1.65
C ALA A 573 7.71 -3.78 -2.36
N SER A 574 7.35 -2.75 -3.12
CA SER A 574 6.15 -2.67 -3.95
C SER A 574 6.49 -1.97 -5.27
N ARG A 575 5.78 -2.37 -6.34
CA ARG A 575 5.80 -1.76 -7.66
C ARG A 575 4.38 -1.61 -8.18
N TYR A 576 4.19 -0.61 -9.01
CA TYR A 576 2.92 -0.32 -9.67
C TYR A 576 1.75 -0.06 -8.69
N GLY A 577 2.01 0.49 -7.50
CA GLY A 577 0.99 0.68 -6.47
C GLY A 577 -0.21 1.52 -6.91
N VAL A 578 0.00 2.51 -7.80
CA VAL A 578 -1.06 3.34 -8.37
C VAL A 578 -1.83 2.60 -9.48
N LEU A 579 -1.19 1.69 -10.22
CA LEU A 579 -1.90 0.83 -11.19
C LEU A 579 -2.70 -0.28 -10.49
N ARG A 580 -2.19 -0.80 -9.36
CA ARG A 580 -2.92 -1.73 -8.50
C ARG A 580 -4.20 -1.09 -7.98
N GLU A 581 -4.08 0.15 -7.49
CA GLU A 581 -5.19 1.00 -7.06
C GLU A 581 -6.22 1.14 -8.19
N TYR A 582 -5.79 1.68 -9.33
CA TYR A 582 -6.60 1.89 -10.51
C TYR A 582 -7.37 0.64 -10.95
N LEU A 583 -6.66 -0.47 -11.16
CA LEU A 583 -7.21 -1.69 -11.75
C LEU A 583 -8.18 -2.40 -10.80
N THR A 584 -7.89 -2.41 -9.50
CA THR A 584 -8.75 -3.11 -8.52
C THR A 584 -10.04 -2.35 -8.25
N VAL A 585 -9.99 -1.02 -8.10
CA VAL A 585 -11.20 -0.19 -7.95
C VAL A 585 -12.03 -0.18 -9.24
N THR A 586 -11.38 -0.23 -10.41
CA THR A 586 -12.07 -0.40 -11.71
C THR A 586 -12.77 -1.76 -11.81
N PHE A 587 -12.10 -2.84 -11.41
CA PHE A 587 -12.71 -4.18 -11.37
C PHE A 587 -13.92 -4.24 -10.42
N HIS A 588 -13.82 -3.64 -9.23
CA HIS A 588 -14.92 -3.55 -8.28
C HIS A 588 -16.15 -2.83 -8.86
N ARG A 589 -15.97 -1.64 -9.45
CA ARG A 589 -17.08 -0.92 -10.11
C ARG A 589 -17.66 -1.72 -11.27
N LEU A 590 -16.85 -2.48 -12.01
CA LEU A 590 -17.33 -3.36 -13.09
C LEU A 590 -18.10 -4.58 -12.56
N LEU A 591 -17.79 -5.13 -11.39
CA LEU A 591 -18.63 -6.15 -10.76
C LEU A 591 -19.97 -5.57 -10.29
N ALA A 592 -19.94 -4.41 -9.63
CA ALA A 592 -21.15 -3.71 -9.17
C ALA A 592 -22.11 -3.30 -10.31
N THR A 593 -21.59 -3.13 -11.54
CA THR A 593 -22.34 -2.67 -12.72
C THR A 593 -22.50 -3.71 -13.83
N ASP A 594 -22.21 -5.00 -13.57
CA ASP A 594 -22.29 -6.09 -14.56
C ASP A 594 -21.41 -5.85 -15.82
N GLY A 595 -20.29 -5.12 -15.67
CA GLY A 595 -19.31 -4.88 -16.73
C GLY A 595 -18.34 -6.04 -16.98
N VAL A 596 -18.21 -6.98 -16.03
CA VAL A 596 -17.41 -8.21 -16.20
C VAL A 596 -18.23 -9.24 -16.97
N ARG A 597 -17.88 -9.50 -18.24
CA ARG A 597 -18.62 -10.39 -19.14
C ARG A 597 -18.09 -11.81 -19.08
N ILE A 598 -19.01 -12.79 -19.10
CA ILE A 598 -18.72 -14.23 -19.14
C ILE A 598 -19.35 -14.79 -20.42
N ALA A 599 -18.61 -15.61 -21.15
CA ALA A 599 -19.10 -16.26 -22.37
C ALA A 599 -20.23 -17.25 -22.08
N ALA A 600 -21.19 -17.38 -23.00
CA ALA A 600 -22.39 -18.21 -22.80
C ALA A 600 -22.08 -19.73 -22.65
N ASP A 601 -20.92 -20.18 -23.11
CA ASP A 601 -20.40 -21.54 -22.93
C ASP A 601 -19.51 -21.70 -21.67
N GLY A 602 -19.32 -20.61 -20.91
CA GLY A 602 -18.43 -20.53 -19.76
C GLY A 602 -16.93 -20.59 -20.11
N SER A 603 -16.54 -20.54 -21.39
CA SER A 603 -15.15 -20.77 -21.81
C SER A 603 -14.20 -19.60 -21.54
N LEU A 604 -14.73 -18.40 -21.30
CA LEU A 604 -13.97 -17.16 -21.13
C LEU A 604 -14.73 -16.22 -20.18
N ALA A 605 -14.00 -15.48 -19.36
CA ALA A 605 -14.47 -14.23 -18.77
C ALA A 605 -13.51 -13.09 -19.13
N ALA A 606 -14.03 -11.88 -19.31
CA ALA A 606 -13.20 -10.70 -19.56
C ALA A 606 -13.85 -9.41 -19.05
N PHE A 607 -13.02 -8.42 -18.79
CA PHE A 607 -13.45 -7.04 -18.54
C PHE A 607 -12.54 -6.05 -19.25
N ASP A 608 -13.07 -4.88 -19.59
CA ASP A 608 -12.29 -3.77 -20.15
C ASP A 608 -11.55 -3.06 -19.00
N THR A 609 -10.24 -2.91 -19.10
CA THR A 609 -9.46 -2.25 -18.04
C THR A 609 -9.65 -0.74 -18.00
N GLY A 610 -10.22 -0.12 -19.03
CA GLY A 610 -10.29 1.35 -19.16
C GLY A 610 -8.95 2.01 -19.52
N LEU A 611 -7.90 1.21 -19.75
CA LEU A 611 -6.61 1.67 -20.27
C LEU A 611 -6.48 1.33 -21.75
N HIS A 612 -5.78 2.21 -22.47
CA HIS A 612 -5.50 2.06 -23.89
C HIS A 612 -4.02 1.78 -24.11
N THR A 613 -3.71 1.07 -25.20
CA THR A 613 -2.34 1.00 -25.72
C THR A 613 -1.88 2.37 -26.24
N ALA A 614 -0.57 2.52 -26.51
CA ALA A 614 -0.01 3.71 -27.16
C ALA A 614 -0.58 4.04 -28.57
N PHE A 615 -1.46 3.18 -29.12
CA PHE A 615 -2.18 3.38 -30.38
C PHE A 615 -3.68 3.67 -30.18
N TRP A 616 -4.13 3.99 -28.96
CA TRP A 616 -5.54 4.19 -28.60
C TRP A 616 -6.42 2.98 -28.96
N GLN A 617 -5.98 1.79 -28.52
CA GLN A 617 -6.75 0.56 -28.56
C GLN A 617 -7.00 0.04 -27.14
N ASP A 618 -8.24 -0.30 -26.83
CA ASP A 618 -8.72 -0.74 -25.51
C ASP A 618 -8.02 -2.04 -25.06
N ILE A 619 -7.69 -2.14 -23.78
CA ILE A 619 -7.00 -3.29 -23.19
C ILE A 619 -7.97 -4.08 -22.31
N TYR A 620 -8.24 -5.33 -22.72
CA TYR A 620 -9.13 -6.25 -22.00
C TYR A 620 -8.34 -7.23 -21.14
N ALA A 621 -8.69 -7.32 -19.86
CA ALA A 621 -8.21 -8.35 -18.95
C ALA A 621 -9.03 -9.64 -19.15
N CYS A 622 -8.37 -10.75 -19.48
CA CYS A 622 -9.06 -11.98 -19.90
C CYS A 622 -8.66 -13.20 -19.05
N PHE A 623 -9.64 -14.07 -18.82
CA PHE A 623 -9.57 -15.17 -17.88
C PHE A 623 -10.19 -16.45 -18.45
N ALA A 624 -9.59 -17.60 -18.13
CA ALA A 624 -10.09 -18.92 -18.50
C ALA A 624 -10.56 -19.69 -17.25
N PRO A 625 -11.46 -20.69 -17.39
CA PRO A 625 -11.93 -21.48 -16.26
C PRO A 625 -10.80 -22.19 -15.52
N HIS A 626 -10.78 -22.05 -14.20
CA HIS A 626 -9.82 -22.71 -13.31
C HIS A 626 -10.47 -23.92 -12.61
N ARG A 627 -9.63 -24.82 -12.08
CA ARG A 627 -10.08 -26.01 -11.32
C ARG A 627 -9.75 -25.85 -9.85
N GLY A 628 -10.61 -25.15 -9.13
CA GLY A 628 -10.54 -24.95 -7.69
C GLY A 628 -11.81 -24.29 -7.15
N ASP A 629 -11.73 -23.76 -5.93
CA ASP A 629 -12.72 -22.86 -5.33
C ASP A 629 -12.68 -21.43 -5.93
N ILE A 630 -11.52 -21.04 -6.49
CA ILE A 630 -11.36 -19.83 -7.31
C ILE A 630 -11.74 -20.21 -8.76
N PRO A 631 -12.81 -19.63 -9.34
CA PRO A 631 -13.39 -20.12 -10.59
C PRO A 631 -12.61 -19.75 -11.86
N TRP A 632 -11.83 -18.67 -11.83
CA TRP A 632 -11.11 -18.14 -12.99
C TRP A 632 -9.60 -18.14 -12.81
N GLN A 633 -8.86 -18.13 -13.91
CA GLN A 633 -7.42 -17.94 -13.94
C GLN A 633 -7.06 -16.94 -15.04
N PHE A 634 -6.22 -15.96 -14.69
CA PHE A 634 -5.75 -14.95 -15.63
C PHE A 634 -5.01 -15.59 -16.81
N SER A 635 -5.40 -15.19 -18.02
CA SER A 635 -4.87 -15.72 -19.29
C SER A 635 -4.02 -14.70 -20.04
N GLY A 636 -4.24 -13.40 -19.81
CA GLY A 636 -3.49 -12.31 -20.44
C GLY A 636 -4.31 -11.03 -20.61
N PHE A 637 -3.61 -9.95 -20.94
CA PHE A 637 -4.23 -8.74 -21.50
C PHE A 637 -4.21 -8.83 -23.03
N CYS A 638 -5.20 -8.26 -23.71
CA CYS A 638 -5.24 -8.20 -25.17
C CYS A 638 -5.97 -6.94 -25.67
N THR A 639 -5.77 -6.58 -26.94
CA THR A 639 -6.69 -5.70 -27.68
C THR A 639 -7.65 -6.59 -28.51
N ALA A 640 -8.87 -6.11 -28.77
CA ALA A 640 -9.87 -6.88 -29.50
C ALA A 640 -9.36 -7.34 -30.88
N GLY A 641 -9.53 -8.63 -31.20
CA GLY A 641 -9.07 -9.25 -32.45
C GLY A 641 -7.56 -9.47 -32.57
N SER A 642 -6.74 -9.02 -31.60
CA SER A 642 -5.28 -9.10 -31.68
C SER A 642 -4.71 -10.39 -31.07
N GLY A 643 -3.96 -11.14 -31.88
CA GLY A 643 -3.41 -12.44 -31.50
C GLY A 643 -4.47 -13.50 -31.21
N GLU A 644 -4.05 -14.66 -30.70
CA GLU A 644 -4.95 -15.76 -30.35
C GLU A 644 -5.98 -15.35 -29.28
N LEU A 645 -5.53 -14.61 -28.26
CA LEU A 645 -6.36 -14.20 -27.13
C LEU A 645 -7.41 -13.17 -27.56
N GLY A 646 -7.01 -12.10 -28.28
CA GLY A 646 -7.95 -11.08 -28.77
C GLY A 646 -8.91 -11.61 -29.84
N ALA A 647 -8.49 -12.58 -30.66
CA ALA A 647 -9.39 -13.28 -31.58
C ALA A 647 -10.44 -14.13 -30.81
N ARG A 648 -10.01 -14.85 -29.76
CA ARG A 648 -10.92 -15.60 -28.88
C ARG A 648 -11.89 -14.69 -28.12
N LEU A 649 -11.43 -13.53 -27.64
CA LEU A 649 -12.28 -12.53 -26.99
C LEU A 649 -13.48 -12.16 -27.87
N VAL A 650 -13.20 -11.76 -29.12
CA VAL A 650 -14.22 -11.37 -30.11
C VAL A 650 -15.09 -12.55 -30.58
N ALA A 651 -14.56 -13.78 -30.56
CA ALA A 651 -15.32 -14.98 -30.91
C ALA A 651 -16.22 -15.51 -29.77
N SER A 652 -15.92 -15.18 -28.51
CA SER A 652 -16.62 -15.71 -27.32
C SER A 652 -17.56 -14.71 -26.65
N LEU A 653 -17.40 -13.39 -26.86
CA LEU A 653 -18.21 -12.34 -26.22
C LEU A 653 -18.84 -11.40 -27.26
N ASP A 654 -20.18 -11.38 -27.27
CA ASP A 654 -21.00 -10.38 -27.97
C ASP A 654 -22.13 -9.91 -27.03
N PRO A 655 -22.20 -8.62 -26.65
CA PRO A 655 -21.22 -7.57 -26.92
C PRO A 655 -19.89 -7.81 -26.18
N LEU A 656 -18.83 -7.14 -26.63
CA LEU A 656 -17.59 -7.02 -25.87
C LEU A 656 -17.83 -6.30 -24.52
N PRO A 657 -16.94 -6.50 -23.52
CA PRO A 657 -16.94 -5.69 -22.30
C PRO A 657 -16.91 -4.18 -22.60
N GLN A 658 -17.38 -3.38 -21.64
CA GLN A 658 -17.36 -1.92 -21.71
C GLN A 658 -16.57 -1.37 -20.52
N PRO A 659 -15.91 -0.21 -20.66
CA PRO A 659 -15.12 0.38 -19.58
C PRO A 659 -16.00 0.91 -18.45
N ALA A 660 -15.44 1.01 -17.25
CA ALA A 660 -16.15 1.45 -16.06
C ALA A 660 -16.70 2.88 -16.19
N ARG A 661 -17.93 3.10 -15.71
CA ARG A 661 -18.56 4.43 -15.69
C ARG A 661 -18.77 4.91 -14.24
N TYR A 662 -18.19 6.08 -13.97
CA TYR A 662 -18.19 6.73 -12.65
C TYR A 662 -19.04 8.00 -12.59
N LEU A 663 -19.01 8.80 -13.67
CA LEU A 663 -19.68 10.10 -13.71
C LEU A 663 -21.09 9.96 -14.30
N GLU A 664 -22.09 10.39 -13.52
CA GLU A 664 -23.50 10.32 -13.90
C GLU A 664 -24.13 11.73 -13.97
N ARG A 665 -23.61 12.70 -13.21
CA ARG A 665 -24.12 14.08 -13.13
C ARG A 665 -22.99 15.09 -12.90
N ILE A 666 -23.23 16.36 -13.23
CA ILE A 666 -22.28 17.46 -13.03
C ILE A 666 -21.84 17.60 -11.56
N GLY A 667 -22.70 17.23 -10.61
CA GLY A 667 -22.40 17.25 -9.17
C GLY A 667 -21.29 16.29 -8.72
N ASP A 668 -20.91 15.33 -9.56
CA ASP A 668 -19.83 14.36 -9.29
C ASP A 668 -18.43 14.91 -9.63
N VAL A 669 -18.37 16.07 -10.31
CA VAL A 669 -17.12 16.80 -10.63
C VAL A 669 -17.12 18.26 -10.16
N PHE A 670 -18.24 18.76 -9.64
CA PHE A 670 -18.39 20.18 -9.28
C PHE A 670 -19.23 20.39 -8.01
N PRO A 671 -18.70 21.09 -6.97
CA PRO A 671 -19.42 21.33 -5.73
C PRO A 671 -20.55 22.33 -5.94
N GLN A 672 -21.80 21.85 -5.84
CA GLN A 672 -22.99 22.64 -6.17
C GLN A 672 -23.02 24.01 -5.44
N PRO A 673 -23.37 25.11 -6.13
CA PRO A 673 -23.64 26.41 -5.50
C PRO A 673 -24.74 26.32 -4.43
N GLY A 674 -24.69 27.20 -3.43
CA GLY A 674 -25.70 27.26 -2.35
C GLY A 674 -25.67 26.10 -1.33
N ARG A 675 -25.03 24.97 -1.64
CA ARG A 675 -24.85 23.86 -0.70
C ARG A 675 -23.83 24.21 0.39
N MET A 676 -24.10 23.76 1.61
CA MET A 676 -23.16 23.89 2.73
C MET A 676 -22.14 22.75 2.69
N VAL A 677 -20.96 23.02 3.27
CA VAL A 677 -19.95 22.01 3.56
C VAL A 677 -19.67 22.06 5.05
N VAL A 678 -19.59 20.90 5.70
CA VAL A 678 -19.32 20.78 7.15
C VAL A 678 -18.18 19.80 7.33
N LEU A 679 -17.10 20.21 8.00
CA LEU A 679 -16.00 19.32 8.33
C LEU A 679 -16.38 18.43 9.52
N ASP A 680 -16.08 17.14 9.45
CA ASP A 680 -16.04 16.29 10.64
C ASP A 680 -14.71 16.50 11.38
N THR A 681 -14.57 17.69 11.98
CA THR A 681 -13.37 18.09 12.71
C THR A 681 -13.02 17.11 13.83
N GLU A 682 -14.01 16.42 14.42
CA GLU A 682 -13.72 15.38 15.41
C GLU A 682 -13.06 14.17 14.74
N SER A 683 -13.60 13.62 13.66
CA SER A 683 -12.97 12.49 12.96
C SER A 683 -11.62 12.84 12.34
N LEU A 684 -11.50 14.01 11.72
CA LEU A 684 -10.25 14.49 11.10
C LEU A 684 -9.13 14.64 12.13
N VAL A 685 -9.40 15.29 13.27
CA VAL A 685 -8.44 15.39 14.38
C VAL A 685 -8.20 14.03 15.04
N MET A 686 -9.25 13.23 15.27
CA MET A 686 -9.07 11.97 16.01
C MET A 686 -8.25 10.92 15.26
N ARG A 687 -8.32 10.88 13.92
CA ARG A 687 -7.78 9.77 13.10
C ARG A 687 -6.81 10.17 11.99
N GLN A 688 -6.71 11.45 11.61
CA GLN A 688 -5.96 11.84 10.40
C GLN A 688 -4.92 12.95 10.62
N LEU A 689 -4.61 13.30 11.87
CA LEU A 689 -3.50 14.21 12.23
C LEU A 689 -2.17 13.83 11.56
N GLY A 690 -1.84 12.54 11.47
CA GLY A 690 -0.60 12.08 10.83
C GLY A 690 -0.48 12.41 9.33
N ARG A 691 -1.56 12.87 8.68
CA ARG A 691 -1.61 13.28 7.27
C ARG A 691 -1.54 14.80 7.08
N LEU A 692 -1.62 15.58 8.15
CA LEU A 692 -1.54 17.03 8.10
C LEU A 692 -0.08 17.53 8.04
N PRO A 693 0.18 18.71 7.46
CA PRO A 693 1.55 19.20 7.31
C PRO A 693 2.22 19.46 8.65
N ARG A 694 3.49 19.07 8.78
CA ARG A 694 4.27 19.20 10.02
C ARG A 694 4.32 20.65 10.53
N ALA A 695 4.51 21.61 9.63
CA ALA A 695 4.53 23.04 9.97
C ALA A 695 3.17 23.54 10.49
N PHE A 696 2.07 23.17 9.82
CA PHE A 696 0.70 23.47 10.27
C PHE A 696 0.45 22.90 11.68
N LEU A 697 0.81 21.65 11.94
CA LEU A 697 0.65 21.04 13.26
C LEU A 697 1.47 21.77 14.33
N GLN A 698 2.72 22.13 14.03
CA GLN A 698 3.59 22.89 14.95
C GLN A 698 2.99 24.27 15.29
N GLU A 699 2.46 24.99 14.30
CA GLU A 699 1.79 26.27 14.50
C GLU A 699 0.51 26.13 15.33
N GLN A 700 -0.40 25.22 14.94
CA GLN A 700 -1.70 25.10 15.58
C GLN A 700 -1.59 24.58 17.03
N VAL A 701 -0.62 23.71 17.34
CA VAL A 701 -0.33 23.27 18.71
C VAL A 701 0.16 24.42 19.61
N GLY A 702 0.96 25.34 19.07
CA GLY A 702 1.34 26.58 19.73
C GLY A 702 2.00 26.39 21.10
N THR A 703 1.39 26.95 22.15
CA THR A 703 1.93 26.93 23.52
C THR A 703 1.53 25.72 24.36
N SER A 704 0.77 24.76 23.82
CA SER A 704 0.31 23.58 24.57
C SER A 704 1.45 22.58 24.76
N SER A 705 2.07 22.58 25.94
CA SER A 705 3.25 21.74 26.24
C SER A 705 3.01 20.24 26.01
N VAL A 706 1.85 19.72 26.43
CA VAL A 706 1.48 18.30 26.29
C VAL A 706 1.31 17.92 24.82
N ALA A 707 0.64 18.75 24.02
CA ALA A 707 0.48 18.51 22.59
C ALA A 707 1.80 18.72 21.83
N SER A 708 2.67 19.64 22.26
CA SER A 708 4.02 19.83 21.69
C SER A 708 4.92 18.62 21.94
N GLU A 709 4.87 18.03 23.14
CA GLU A 709 5.63 16.82 23.45
C GLU A 709 5.12 15.61 22.65
N ALA A 710 3.80 15.41 22.58
CA ALA A 710 3.19 14.35 21.76
C ALA A 710 3.49 14.54 20.26
N LEU A 711 3.48 15.78 19.76
CA LEU A 711 3.88 16.09 18.39
C LEU A 711 5.37 15.79 18.18
N GLY A 712 6.24 16.06 19.15
CA GLY A 712 7.65 15.66 19.12
C GLY A 712 7.85 14.15 18.95
N ARG A 713 7.01 13.32 19.60
CA ARG A 713 7.01 11.86 19.42
C ARG A 713 6.60 11.47 18.00
N VAL A 714 5.48 12.02 17.49
CA VAL A 714 5.00 11.78 16.11
C VAL A 714 6.01 12.25 15.05
N LEU A 715 6.68 13.38 15.26
CA LEU A 715 7.72 13.88 14.35
C LEU A 715 8.98 12.99 14.35
N SER A 716 9.26 12.32 15.47
CA SER A 716 10.38 11.38 15.61
C SER A 716 10.07 10.00 15.02
N ASN A 717 8.83 9.51 15.14
CA ASN A 717 8.36 8.30 14.49
C ASN A 717 6.95 8.50 13.87
N PRO A 718 6.86 8.96 12.60
CA PRO A 718 5.58 9.25 11.96
C PRO A 718 4.65 8.03 11.79
N GLY A 719 5.20 6.82 11.76
CA GLY A 719 4.43 5.57 11.65
C GLY A 719 3.82 5.09 12.97
N ASP A 720 4.18 5.70 14.10
CA ASP A 720 3.70 5.27 15.42
C ASP A 720 2.23 5.66 15.66
N ALA A 721 1.33 4.70 15.44
CA ALA A 721 -0.10 4.86 15.69
C ALA A 721 -0.42 5.21 17.16
N ARG A 722 0.40 4.78 18.13
CA ARG A 722 0.22 5.16 19.54
C ARG A 722 0.59 6.63 19.74
N ALA A 723 1.72 7.09 19.21
CA ALA A 723 2.11 8.51 19.26
C ALA A 723 1.08 9.42 18.55
N GLN A 724 0.55 9.01 17.38
CA GLN A 724 -0.53 9.75 16.71
C GLN A 724 -1.79 9.82 17.58
N THR A 725 -2.14 8.72 18.25
CA THR A 725 -3.28 8.65 19.17
C THR A 725 -3.06 9.48 20.44
N GLU A 726 -1.83 9.58 20.95
CA GLU A 726 -1.46 10.48 22.06
C GLU A 726 -1.60 11.95 21.65
N LEU A 727 -1.12 12.35 20.48
CA LEU A 727 -1.28 13.71 19.95
C LEU A 727 -2.76 14.07 19.74
N SER A 728 -3.53 13.14 19.18
CA SER A 728 -4.99 13.21 19.03
C SER A 728 -5.69 13.48 20.36
N ARG A 729 -5.38 12.67 21.39
CA ARG A 729 -5.91 12.84 22.76
C ARG A 729 -5.44 14.16 23.40
N ALA A 730 -4.20 14.59 23.18
CA ALA A 730 -3.65 15.84 23.71
C ALA A 730 -4.32 17.09 23.10
N ILE A 731 -4.53 17.10 21.78
CA ILE A 731 -5.24 18.18 21.08
C ILE A 731 -6.71 18.24 21.53
N LYS A 732 -7.42 17.11 21.59
CA LYS A 732 -8.82 17.06 22.05
C LYS A 732 -8.97 17.41 23.55
N GLY A 733 -7.95 17.11 24.35
CA GLY A 733 -7.88 17.46 25.79
C GLY A 733 -7.71 18.95 26.06
N ASP A 734 -7.28 19.75 25.07
CA ASP A 734 -7.19 21.21 25.15
C ASP A 734 -8.24 21.87 24.22
N PRO A 735 -9.38 22.35 24.76
CA PRO A 735 -10.40 23.03 23.97
C PRO A 735 -9.92 24.31 23.26
N GLY A 736 -8.80 24.90 23.68
CA GLY A 736 -8.15 26.00 22.98
C GLY A 736 -7.47 25.53 21.70
N THR A 737 -6.61 24.51 21.81
CA THR A 737 -5.89 23.92 20.66
C THR A 737 -6.84 23.23 19.68
N TYR A 738 -7.80 22.44 20.14
CA TYR A 738 -8.82 21.82 19.30
C TYR A 738 -9.59 22.85 18.44
N ARG A 739 -9.98 23.99 19.04
CA ARG A 739 -10.69 25.07 18.32
C ARG A 739 -9.80 25.83 17.32
N ARG A 740 -8.48 25.92 17.54
CA ARG A 740 -7.55 26.49 16.55
C ARG A 740 -7.43 25.58 15.33
N VAL A 741 -7.14 24.30 15.56
CA VAL A 741 -7.04 23.28 14.48
C VAL A 741 -8.32 23.24 13.66
N GLY A 742 -9.49 23.18 14.31
CA GLY A 742 -10.78 23.17 13.62
C GLY A 742 -11.00 24.38 12.72
N ARG A 743 -10.84 25.60 13.26
CA ARG A 743 -11.00 26.84 12.49
C ARG A 743 -10.03 26.94 11.32
N ALA A 744 -8.76 26.59 11.52
CA ALA A 744 -7.77 26.66 10.45
C ALA A 744 -8.07 25.65 9.31
N LEU A 745 -8.69 24.51 9.62
CA LEU A 745 -9.22 23.59 8.60
C LEU A 745 -10.48 24.13 7.93
N ASP A 746 -11.42 24.73 8.68
CA ASP A 746 -12.62 25.36 8.14
C ASP A 746 -12.26 26.52 7.18
N ASP A 747 -11.37 27.42 7.59
CA ASP A 747 -10.91 28.57 6.80
C ASP A 747 -10.22 28.13 5.49
N ALA A 748 -9.35 27.10 5.56
CA ALA A 748 -8.69 26.53 4.39
C ALA A 748 -9.66 25.80 3.44
N CYS A 749 -10.64 25.08 4.01
CA CYS A 749 -11.73 24.45 3.25
C CYS A 749 -12.57 25.50 2.51
N ASP A 750 -12.91 26.61 3.18
CA ASP A 750 -13.73 27.68 2.60
C ASP A 750 -12.99 28.42 1.47
N LEU A 751 -11.67 28.62 1.60
CA LEU A 751 -10.81 29.11 0.52
C LEU A 751 -10.75 28.13 -0.66
N ALA A 752 -10.56 26.82 -0.40
CA ALA A 752 -10.55 25.78 -1.42
C ALA A 752 -11.89 25.68 -2.16
N LEU A 753 -13.01 25.80 -1.44
CA LEU A 753 -14.37 25.82 -1.99
C LEU A 753 -14.63 27.04 -2.89
N ARG A 754 -14.12 28.22 -2.52
CA ARG A 754 -14.21 29.43 -3.37
C ARG A 754 -13.43 29.23 -4.68
N ARG A 755 -12.23 28.64 -4.63
CA ARG A 755 -11.44 28.28 -5.82
C ARG A 755 -12.18 27.25 -6.68
N ALA A 756 -12.70 26.18 -6.07
CA ALA A 756 -13.45 25.12 -6.74
C ALA A 756 -14.76 25.58 -7.40
N ARG A 757 -15.49 26.51 -6.78
CA ARG A 757 -16.72 27.09 -7.35
C ARG A 757 -16.44 28.08 -8.48
N ALA A 758 -15.24 28.66 -8.54
CA ALA A 758 -14.81 29.51 -9.65
C ALA A 758 -14.35 28.71 -10.89
N SER A 759 -13.91 27.46 -10.73
CA SER A 759 -13.51 26.59 -11.83
C SER A 759 -13.68 25.11 -11.50
N TYR A 760 -14.48 24.40 -12.30
CA TYR A 760 -14.64 22.95 -12.20
C TYR A 760 -13.30 22.19 -12.34
N ARG A 761 -12.33 22.75 -13.09
CA ARG A 761 -10.98 22.19 -13.28
C ARG A 761 -10.07 22.29 -12.05
N THR A 762 -10.57 22.82 -10.93
CA THR A 762 -9.86 22.83 -9.65
C THR A 762 -10.15 21.57 -8.81
N VAL A 763 -11.21 20.82 -9.12
CA VAL A 763 -11.64 19.65 -8.36
C VAL A 763 -11.14 18.38 -9.03
N ALA A 764 -10.58 17.46 -8.26
CA ALA A 764 -10.34 16.09 -8.72
C ALA A 764 -11.52 15.21 -8.26
N PRO A 765 -12.27 14.56 -9.17
CA PRO A 765 -13.26 13.56 -8.78
C PRO A 765 -12.55 12.27 -8.36
N ALA A 766 -13.05 11.58 -7.35
CA ALA A 766 -12.59 10.26 -6.92
C ALA A 766 -13.79 9.36 -6.63
N PHE A 767 -13.65 8.05 -6.86
CA PHE A 767 -14.70 7.07 -6.56
C PHE A 767 -14.36 6.30 -5.27
N ASP A 768 -15.30 6.21 -4.34
CA ASP A 768 -15.17 5.42 -3.11
C ASP A 768 -15.93 4.10 -3.22
N PRO A 769 -15.24 2.94 -3.29
CA PRO A 769 -15.87 1.64 -3.37
C PRO A 769 -16.58 1.20 -2.07
N GLN A 770 -16.30 1.80 -0.90
CA GLN A 770 -17.03 1.43 0.33
C GLN A 770 -18.47 1.91 0.33
N THR A 771 -18.78 2.96 -0.42
CA THR A 771 -20.11 3.58 -0.47
C THR A 771 -20.71 3.64 -1.87
N ASP A 772 -20.05 3.02 -2.87
CA ASP A 772 -20.34 3.11 -4.31
C ASP A 772 -20.63 4.57 -4.76
N SER A 773 -19.83 5.53 -4.25
CA SER A 773 -20.15 6.96 -4.38
C SER A 773 -18.99 7.84 -4.80
N MET A 774 -19.34 8.89 -5.54
CA MET A 774 -18.39 9.91 -6.01
C MET A 774 -18.07 10.92 -4.90
N ARG A 775 -16.77 11.17 -4.72
CA ARG A 775 -16.17 12.11 -3.77
C ARG A 775 -15.51 13.26 -4.54
N LEU A 776 -15.61 14.47 -4.01
CA LEU A 776 -14.92 15.65 -4.56
C LEU A 776 -13.64 15.91 -3.76
N LEU A 777 -12.47 15.83 -4.39
CA LEU A 777 -11.19 16.16 -3.76
C LEU A 777 -10.86 17.64 -3.99
N LEU A 778 -10.71 18.40 -2.90
CA LEU A 778 -10.36 19.82 -2.92
C LEU A 778 -8.90 20.05 -2.49
N PRO A 779 -8.17 20.96 -3.15
CA PRO A 779 -6.81 21.33 -2.75
C PRO A 779 -6.81 22.14 -1.44
N LEU A 780 -6.26 21.59 -0.36
CA LEU A 780 -6.00 22.36 0.86
C LEU A 780 -4.60 23.00 0.83
N CYS A 781 -4.60 24.32 0.95
CA CYS A 781 -3.44 25.14 1.30
C CYS A 781 -3.46 25.32 2.83
N LEU A 782 -2.47 24.79 3.54
CA LEU A 782 -2.44 24.82 5.02
C LEU A 782 -1.20 25.50 5.59
N VAL A 783 -0.09 25.52 4.83
CA VAL A 783 1.14 26.22 5.22
C VAL A 783 1.30 27.53 4.45
N SER A 784 0.85 27.60 3.18
CA SER A 784 0.83 28.85 2.40
C SER A 784 -0.21 28.80 1.27
N ASP A 785 -0.82 29.96 0.94
CA ASP A 785 -1.92 30.07 -0.03
C ASP A 785 -1.58 29.63 -1.47
N ASP A 786 -0.29 29.65 -1.82
CA ASP A 786 0.25 29.36 -3.15
C ASP A 786 0.53 27.86 -3.38
N LYS A 787 0.66 27.08 -2.31
CA LYS A 787 1.04 25.67 -2.37
C LYS A 787 -0.06 24.78 -1.80
N VAL A 788 -0.44 23.75 -2.54
CA VAL A 788 -1.32 22.69 -2.03
C VAL A 788 -0.49 21.70 -1.22
N ASP A 789 -0.90 21.42 0.01
CA ASP A 789 -0.20 20.50 0.91
C ASP A 789 -0.85 19.12 0.98
N CYS A 790 -2.19 19.07 0.93
CA CYS A 790 -2.98 17.84 0.97
C CYS A 790 -4.34 18.05 0.27
N ALA A 791 -5.11 16.97 0.09
CA ALA A 791 -6.45 17.03 -0.48
C ALA A 791 -7.52 16.72 0.59
N LEU A 792 -8.61 17.49 0.60
CA LEU A 792 -9.82 17.20 1.39
C LEU A 792 -10.83 16.46 0.53
N ALA A 793 -11.22 15.25 0.94
CA ALA A 793 -12.33 14.51 0.34
C ALA A 793 -13.67 14.97 0.93
N LEU A 794 -14.55 15.46 0.06
CA LEU A 794 -15.94 15.75 0.38
C LEU A 794 -16.85 14.58 -0.04
N ALA A 795 -17.64 14.07 0.92
CA ALA A 795 -18.72 13.14 0.66
C ALA A 795 -20.04 13.91 0.43
N PRO A 796 -20.84 13.57 -0.61
CA PRO A 796 -22.19 14.12 -0.76
C PRO A 796 -23.13 13.53 0.30
N GLN A 797 -24.01 14.36 0.86
CA GLN A 797 -25.01 13.97 1.84
C GLN A 797 -26.41 13.86 1.21
N PRO A 798 -27.35 13.07 1.77
CA PRO A 798 -28.73 12.98 1.27
C PRO A 798 -29.49 14.32 1.22
N THR A 799 -29.04 15.33 1.97
CA THR A 799 -29.56 16.71 1.94
C THR A 799 -29.04 17.54 0.75
N GLY A 800 -28.12 17.01 -0.03
CA GLY A 800 -27.36 17.70 -1.08
C GLY A 800 -26.25 18.61 -0.56
N ASN A 801 -26.04 18.70 0.77
CA ASN A 801 -24.83 19.31 1.34
C ASN A 801 -23.64 18.34 1.22
N TYR A 802 -22.45 18.79 1.61
CA TYR A 802 -21.25 17.94 1.65
C TYR A 802 -20.68 17.84 3.07
N GLN A 803 -20.08 16.69 3.39
CA GLN A 803 -19.30 16.49 4.61
C GLN A 803 -17.81 16.37 4.23
N GLY A 804 -16.93 17.11 4.90
CA GLY A 804 -15.49 16.90 4.82
C GLY A 804 -15.13 15.68 5.65
N THR A 805 -14.95 14.53 4.98
CA THR A 805 -14.82 13.22 5.63
C THR A 805 -13.37 12.80 5.83
N ALA A 806 -12.47 13.17 4.92
CA ALA A 806 -11.08 12.70 4.98
C ALA A 806 -10.06 13.65 4.37
N ILE A 807 -8.81 13.54 4.82
CA ILE A 807 -7.62 14.20 4.28
C ILE A 807 -6.69 13.14 3.70
N LEU A 808 -6.19 13.40 2.48
CA LEU A 808 -5.31 12.53 1.70
C LEU A 808 -4.00 13.26 1.37
N SER A 809 -2.89 12.53 1.36
CA SER A 809 -1.65 13.04 0.77
C SER A 809 -1.78 13.14 -0.75
N LEU A 810 -1.07 14.08 -1.38
CA LEU A 810 -1.16 14.29 -2.84
C LEU A 810 -0.93 13.03 -3.70
N PRO A 811 0.01 12.10 -3.37
CA PRO A 811 0.16 10.85 -4.12
C PRO A 811 -1.08 9.94 -4.05
N ARG A 812 -1.74 9.87 -2.88
CA ARG A 812 -2.95 9.04 -2.67
C ARG A 812 -4.19 9.71 -3.26
N ALA A 813 -4.29 11.03 -3.17
CA ALA A 813 -5.31 11.81 -3.87
C ALA A 813 -5.24 11.59 -5.39
N TYR A 814 -4.05 11.60 -5.99
CA TYR A 814 -3.84 11.28 -7.41
C TYR A 814 -4.27 9.86 -7.73
N ALA A 815 -3.89 8.88 -6.90
CA ALA A 815 -4.25 7.49 -7.15
C ALA A 815 -5.78 7.28 -7.14
N CYS A 816 -6.49 7.86 -6.16
CA CYS A 816 -7.95 7.85 -6.08
C CYS A 816 -8.65 8.56 -7.25
N SER A 817 -8.08 9.65 -7.78
CA SER A 817 -8.69 10.39 -8.90
C SER A 817 -8.30 9.83 -10.28
N ARG A 818 -7.16 9.16 -10.39
CA ARG A 818 -6.72 8.49 -11.63
C ARG A 818 -7.65 7.33 -12.02
N VAL A 819 -8.33 6.72 -11.04
CA VAL A 819 -9.46 5.78 -11.24
C VAL A 819 -10.51 6.38 -12.18
N VAL A 820 -10.86 7.64 -11.97
CA VAL A 820 -11.98 8.32 -12.64
C VAL A 820 -11.57 8.92 -14.00
N GLY A 821 -10.31 9.33 -14.16
CA GLY A 821 -9.77 9.82 -15.42
C GLY A 821 -8.28 10.13 -15.40
N GLU A 822 -7.67 10.17 -16.59
CA GLU A 822 -6.25 10.52 -16.78
C GLU A 822 -6.00 12.03 -16.59
N GLU A 823 -6.92 12.87 -17.06
CA GLU A 823 -6.87 14.33 -16.98
C GLU A 823 -7.07 14.83 -15.54
N GLN A 824 -5.97 15.23 -14.89
CA GLN A 824 -5.96 15.72 -13.50
C GLN A 824 -5.87 17.25 -13.41
N PRO A 825 -6.37 17.88 -12.31
CA PRO A 825 -6.23 19.32 -12.12
C PRO A 825 -4.75 19.72 -11.96
N SER A 826 -4.45 21.01 -12.16
CA SER A 826 -3.07 21.52 -12.21
C SER A 826 -2.28 21.41 -10.90
N TRP A 827 -2.93 21.09 -9.78
CA TRP A 827 -2.29 20.86 -8.48
C TRP A 827 -2.04 19.38 -8.16
N LEU A 828 -2.59 18.47 -8.97
CA LEU A 828 -2.54 17.02 -8.77
C LEU A 828 -1.83 16.33 -9.94
N GLN A 829 -0.83 17.02 -10.50
CA GLN A 829 -0.13 16.56 -11.70
C GLN A 829 0.88 15.45 -11.37
N PRO A 830 0.94 14.34 -12.13
CA PRO A 830 1.77 13.18 -11.80
C PRO A 830 3.27 13.50 -11.76
N GLN A 831 3.74 14.47 -12.56
CA GLN A 831 5.14 14.88 -12.52
C GLN A 831 5.58 15.52 -11.20
N ASP A 832 4.65 16.13 -10.47
CA ASP A 832 4.88 16.90 -9.25
C ASP A 832 4.50 16.11 -7.98
N VAL A 833 3.46 15.27 -8.05
CA VAL A 833 2.93 14.51 -6.89
C VAL A 833 3.42 13.05 -6.83
N LEU A 834 3.93 12.49 -7.92
CA LEU A 834 4.58 11.18 -7.99
C LEU A 834 6.06 11.31 -8.38
N ALA A 835 6.76 12.29 -7.79
CA ALA A 835 8.18 12.60 -8.02
C ALA A 835 9.14 11.77 -7.15
#